data_AF-A0A438N9A8-F1
#
_entry.id   AF-A0A438N9A8-F1
#
_cell.length_a   1.000
_cell.length_b   1.000
_cell.length_c   1.000
_cell.angle_alpha   90.00
_cell.angle_beta   90.00
_cell.angle_gamma   90.00
#
_symmetry.space_group_name_H-M   'P 1'
#
loop_
_entity.id
_entity.type
_entity.pdbx_description
1 polymer ?
#
loop_
_entity_poly.entity_id
_entity_poly.type
_entity_poly.pdbx_seq_one_letter_code
_entity_poly.pdbx_strand_id
1 'polypeptide(L)'
;MPNYNYQFINYSHPSEQTNSENRRKVASYIGIHFRNRSKPLYRSTINSTLNAENQHYHHPYFNWTWTRHLQLSGRDHPVQAVVTGPPPQNINLNTTISLPPHPTEISRDRHGLRTDPFYSYPVDYVRASIPRAVDYWIHIYGPTHLIRPNLLSPDQGTSILQSYFQYALHDPVLFEALVAVSQANLSVQSWENTIPNTGVGASTTRLDRDTLYHYGQTVQRLRGHLAKENGYQDDSVLLAIIALIAVNYLSNDMDSLEMHLKGVRRIVALRGGIDKVGWPLILKPYLISIESFWGYISRNADTNTNLNINTTSQTHHENQDPSNPPIRRVDDSLSQHDNDNTTHCPTPLSSKISFLPTGFSRLAVTHQLSPKIINLLYRIVVQQDHINAIFTAGSAGDVNGANLEEIETFQDSIIFGNILSTSESAAIWSDRTRTQCYLAFEGALAKSQARLGIIPQKAADHIIQFCLDIRNVDFDELRRQTELIGYPVLGVVQQLVKHVNDIESGLGEWAHWGATTQDVTDTATVIQLWDTLSLFERSLQEIISRLSKLADTHRTTPMAARSNLQHAVPMSFGFKMARLLASFLRHRQRLKDVETRLTVLEFSGAAGTLATLAPTSQHPDLGLRCQRELAKDLNLKVPDIAWHSERDRIADFGALCAMLTSTCAKFALDVKLMNQTEVGEVSEPWVPHRGSSSTMPQKRNPISCAYISAMASTVRQLSASLFEAMVEDHERSTGPWEIEWIVLPQISTLTHATLKHTADLVGGLEVHSDAMRRNLDLSKGGIVSEAVMMELGKTLGRQYAHGVVYDLCRKSQQENRQLVDLLCEHEEISKQLTRDQLERLCDPANYMGYSEAMVDKVLALANENPEERKKSVV
;
A
#
# COMPACT_ATOMS: atom_id res chain seq x y z
N MET A 1 -3.54 52.41 -42.49
CA MET A 1 -2.19 51.99 -42.95
C MET A 1 -1.18 53.07 -42.59
N PRO A 2 -0.37 52.88 -41.53
CA PRO A 2 0.97 53.44 -41.47
C PRO A 2 2.04 52.34 -41.32
N ASN A 3 3.14 52.51 -42.07
CA ASN A 3 4.33 51.66 -42.11
C ASN A 3 5.02 51.56 -40.73
N TYR A 4 5.10 50.36 -40.16
CA TYR A 4 6.11 50.03 -39.15
C TYR A 4 7.20 49.18 -39.78
N ASN A 5 8.39 49.75 -39.90
CA ASN A 5 9.61 49.05 -40.29
C ASN A 5 9.96 48.03 -39.18
N TYR A 6 9.59 46.76 -39.37
CA TYR A 6 10.06 45.68 -38.51
C TYR A 6 11.46 45.27 -38.97
N GLN A 7 12.49 45.78 -38.28
CA GLN A 7 13.84 45.27 -38.42
C GLN A 7 13.86 43.86 -37.82
N PHE A 8 13.95 42.85 -38.68
CA PHE A 8 14.05 41.44 -38.28
C PHE A 8 15.38 41.22 -37.54
N ILE A 9 15.31 40.77 -36.29
CA ILE A 9 16.49 40.35 -35.51
C ILE A 9 16.74 38.87 -35.83
N ASN A 10 17.93 38.53 -36.32
CA ASN A 10 18.29 37.17 -36.71
C ASN A 10 18.84 36.42 -35.49
N TYR A 11 18.02 35.52 -34.92
CA TYR A 11 18.27 34.85 -33.65
C TYR A 11 19.35 33.75 -33.67
N SER A 12 20.06 33.60 -34.80
CA SER A 12 21.13 32.62 -34.98
C SER A 12 22.53 33.19 -34.71
N HIS A 13 22.67 34.52 -34.56
CA HIS A 13 23.97 35.16 -34.53
C HIS A 13 24.51 35.34 -33.08
N PRO A 14 25.72 34.84 -32.74
CA PRO A 14 26.26 34.86 -31.39
C PRO A 14 26.41 36.26 -30.76
N SER A 15 26.68 37.30 -31.58
CA SER A 15 26.89 38.66 -31.10
C SER A 15 25.60 39.37 -30.65
N GLU A 16 24.42 38.91 -31.05
CA GLU A 16 23.14 39.52 -30.67
C GLU A 16 22.52 38.89 -29.41
N GLN A 17 22.99 37.69 -29.01
CA GLN A 17 22.55 36.99 -27.79
C GLN A 17 23.11 37.64 -26.51
N THR A 18 24.23 38.35 -26.61
CA THR A 18 24.88 39.03 -25.48
C THR A 18 24.36 40.45 -25.24
N ASN A 19 23.51 40.98 -26.13
CA ASN A 19 22.94 42.33 -25.98
C ASN A 19 21.82 42.39 -24.92
N SER A 20 22.05 43.20 -23.88
CA SER A 20 21.13 43.36 -22.73
C SER A 20 19.80 44.01 -23.10
N GLU A 21 19.76 44.82 -24.14
CA GLU A 21 18.56 45.53 -24.59
C GLU A 21 17.59 44.58 -25.31
N ASN A 22 18.12 43.60 -26.06
CA ASN A 22 17.33 42.54 -26.67
C ASN A 22 16.80 41.55 -25.61
N ARG A 23 17.60 41.23 -24.58
CA ARG A 23 17.13 40.43 -23.43
C ARG A 23 15.99 41.12 -22.67
N ARG A 24 16.06 42.45 -22.50
CA ARG A 24 14.96 43.24 -21.89
C ARG A 24 13.71 43.30 -22.75
N LYS A 25 13.84 43.41 -24.08
CA LYS A 25 12.68 43.38 -25.01
C LYS A 25 11.97 42.03 -24.97
N VAL A 26 12.70 40.92 -24.90
CA VAL A 26 12.14 39.56 -24.73
C VAL A 26 11.45 39.39 -23.37
N ALA A 27 12.09 39.83 -22.27
CA ALA A 27 11.48 39.79 -20.93
C ALA A 27 10.22 40.66 -20.81
N SER A 28 10.19 41.81 -21.50
CA SER A 28 9.03 42.70 -21.61
C SER A 28 7.87 42.04 -22.35
N TYR A 29 8.15 41.36 -23.47
CA TYR A 29 7.13 40.64 -24.25
C TYR A 29 6.47 39.52 -23.44
N ILE A 30 7.25 38.77 -22.66
CA ILE A 30 6.76 37.73 -21.73
C ILE A 30 5.94 38.36 -20.58
N GLY A 31 6.35 39.53 -20.07
CA GLY A 31 5.65 40.24 -18.99
C GLY A 31 4.30 40.84 -19.40
N ILE A 32 4.18 41.34 -20.63
CA ILE A 32 2.94 41.95 -21.14
C ILE A 32 1.85 40.90 -21.37
N HIS A 33 2.19 39.70 -21.84
CA HIS A 33 1.21 38.63 -22.05
C HIS A 33 0.71 37.96 -20.75
N PHE A 34 1.49 37.98 -19.66
CA PHE A 34 1.08 37.38 -18.37
C PHE A 34 0.37 38.34 -17.39
N ARG A 35 0.48 39.67 -17.56
CA ARG A 35 -0.23 40.65 -16.72
C ARG A 35 -1.76 40.63 -16.89
N ASN A 36 -2.27 40.08 -18.00
CA ASN A 36 -3.69 40.12 -18.32
C ASN A 36 -4.52 38.91 -17.86
N ARG A 37 -3.91 37.87 -17.27
CA ARG A 37 -4.65 36.70 -16.72
C ARG A 37 -4.66 36.60 -15.19
N SER A 38 -4.02 37.54 -14.49
CA SER A 38 -3.92 37.58 -13.01
C SER A 38 -4.75 38.70 -12.36
N LYS A 39 -5.70 39.31 -13.09
CA LYS A 39 -6.71 40.19 -12.47
C LYS A 39 -7.84 39.35 -11.84
N PRO A 40 -8.27 39.65 -10.61
CA PRO A 40 -9.37 38.94 -9.96
C PRO A 40 -10.68 39.14 -10.74
N LEU A 41 -11.35 38.05 -11.13
CA LEU A 41 -12.78 38.05 -11.42
C LEU A 41 -13.54 38.19 -10.09
N TYR A 42 -13.50 39.39 -9.50
CA TYR A 42 -14.29 39.76 -8.33
C TYR A 42 -14.74 41.22 -8.46
N ARG A 43 -15.49 41.52 -9.54
CA ARG A 43 -16.25 42.77 -9.70
C ARG A 43 -17.19 42.73 -10.91
N SER A 44 -18.17 41.82 -10.94
CA SER A 44 -19.34 41.97 -11.83
C SER A 44 -20.55 41.08 -11.48
N THR A 45 -20.87 40.87 -10.20
CA THR A 45 -22.20 40.31 -9.84
C THR A 45 -22.68 40.70 -8.43
N ILE A 46 -22.34 41.91 -7.97
CA ILE A 46 -23.02 42.54 -6.83
C ILE A 46 -23.39 43.95 -7.30
N ASN A 47 -24.47 44.04 -8.08
CA ASN A 47 -25.27 45.28 -8.21
C ASN A 47 -26.65 45.08 -8.87
N SER A 48 -27.19 43.86 -8.90
CA SER A 48 -28.55 43.63 -9.39
C SER A 48 -29.26 42.53 -8.60
N THR A 49 -29.50 42.80 -7.31
CA THR A 49 -30.71 42.41 -6.56
C THR A 49 -30.53 42.85 -5.11
N LEU A 50 -30.55 44.16 -4.90
CA LEU A 50 -31.21 44.71 -3.72
C LEU A 50 -32.71 44.56 -4.00
N ASN A 51 -33.35 43.55 -3.40
CA ASN A 51 -34.72 43.54 -2.90
C ASN A 51 -35.15 42.10 -2.55
N ALA A 52 -35.89 41.98 -1.44
CA ALA A 52 -36.56 40.80 -0.88
C ALA A 52 -35.79 39.96 0.18
N GLU A 53 -35.89 40.46 1.41
CA GLU A 53 -36.43 39.77 2.60
C GLU A 53 -35.81 38.46 3.15
N ASN A 54 -35.28 38.60 4.38
CA ASN A 54 -35.42 37.73 5.56
C ASN A 54 -35.52 36.21 5.36
N GLN A 55 -34.54 35.47 5.90
CA GLN A 55 -34.79 34.50 6.98
C GLN A 55 -33.47 33.99 7.62
N HIS A 56 -33.44 34.03 8.95
CA HIS A 56 -32.37 33.51 9.80
C HIS A 56 -32.30 31.98 9.78
N TYR A 57 -31.09 31.42 9.76
CA TYR A 57 -30.80 30.13 10.39
C TYR A 57 -29.48 30.20 11.17
N HIS A 58 -29.61 30.11 12.49
CA HIS A 58 -28.55 29.81 13.44
C HIS A 58 -28.39 28.28 13.53
N HIS A 59 -27.15 27.78 13.64
CA HIS A 59 -26.87 26.55 14.39
C HIS A 59 -25.50 26.64 15.08
N PRO A 60 -25.34 26.15 16.33
CA PRO A 60 -24.23 26.48 17.22
C PRO A 60 -23.16 25.37 17.28
N TYR A 61 -22.12 25.66 18.07
CA TYR A 61 -20.95 24.85 18.45
C TYR A 61 -19.67 25.08 17.62
N PHE A 62 -18.98 26.19 17.89
CA PHE A 62 -17.71 26.19 18.64
C PHE A 62 -17.34 27.63 19.01
N ASN A 63 -17.59 27.98 20.28
CA ASN A 63 -17.15 29.21 20.91
C ASN A 63 -15.76 28.96 21.52
N TRP A 64 -14.72 29.60 21.00
CA TRP A 64 -13.56 30.01 21.80
C TRP A 64 -13.08 31.38 21.30
N THR A 65 -13.39 32.40 22.09
CA THR A 65 -12.98 33.78 21.90
C THR A 65 -11.57 34.01 22.44
N TRP A 66 -10.68 34.58 21.62
CA TRP A 66 -9.62 35.47 22.11
C TRP A 66 -9.70 36.79 21.35
N THR A 67 -10.08 37.84 22.07
CA THR A 67 -10.14 39.22 21.59
C THR A 67 -9.00 39.98 22.25
N ARG A 68 -8.03 40.52 21.50
CA ARG A 68 -7.63 41.93 21.66
C ARG A 68 -6.69 42.46 20.58
N HIS A 69 -7.09 43.64 20.12
CA HIS A 69 -6.40 44.74 19.45
C HIS A 69 -4.91 44.97 19.78
N LEU A 70 -4.16 45.45 18.78
CA LEU A 70 -3.56 46.81 18.62
C LEU A 70 -2.36 46.69 17.66
N GLN A 71 -2.35 47.33 16.48
CA GLN A 71 -2.02 48.74 16.18
C GLN A 71 -0.52 48.97 15.84
N LEU A 72 -0.34 49.35 14.57
CA LEU A 72 0.80 49.87 13.78
C LEU A 72 2.04 50.49 14.46
N SER A 73 3.22 50.21 13.89
CA SER A 73 4.42 51.05 13.61
C SER A 73 5.67 50.14 13.60
N GLY A 74 6.68 50.17 12.73
CA GLY A 74 7.26 51.14 11.80
C GLY A 74 8.72 51.40 12.19
N ARG A 75 9.71 50.95 11.40
CA ARG A 75 11.02 51.61 11.07
C ARG A 75 12.14 50.67 10.57
N ASP A 76 12.84 51.18 9.57
CA ASP A 76 14.06 50.70 8.88
C ASP A 76 15.35 50.79 9.72
N HIS A 77 16.37 49.96 9.42
CA HIS A 77 17.68 50.37 8.85
C HIS A 77 18.69 49.21 8.64
N PRO A 78 19.66 49.32 7.69
CA PRO A 78 20.55 48.25 7.19
C PRO A 78 22.03 48.36 7.63
N VAL A 79 22.84 47.30 7.48
CA VAL A 79 24.34 47.38 7.58
C VAL A 79 25.04 46.44 6.57
N GLN A 80 26.05 46.97 5.88
CA GLN A 80 27.00 46.34 4.93
C GLN A 80 28.37 46.00 5.59
N ALA A 81 29.13 45.03 5.05
CA ALA A 81 30.62 44.98 4.99
C ALA A 81 31.04 43.78 4.07
N VAL A 82 31.64 43.95 2.87
CA VAL A 82 33.04 44.24 2.44
C VAL A 82 34.03 43.04 2.52
N VAL A 83 34.72 42.81 1.38
CA VAL A 83 35.57 41.70 0.91
C VAL A 83 37.08 41.98 1.10
N THR A 84 37.94 40.97 1.30
CA THR A 84 39.38 40.98 0.90
C THR A 84 40.05 39.59 0.84
N GLY A 85 40.87 39.30 -0.20
CA GLY A 85 41.90 38.22 -0.23
C GLY A 85 42.23 37.59 -1.63
N PRO A 86 43.52 37.47 -2.09
CA PRO A 86 43.92 37.28 -3.52
C PRO A 86 44.28 35.83 -3.98
N PRO A 87 44.48 35.56 -5.31
CA PRO A 87 44.66 34.21 -5.92
C PRO A 87 46.14 33.80 -6.06
N PRO A 88 46.54 32.50 -6.17
CA PRO A 88 46.83 31.91 -7.51
C PRO A 88 46.91 30.34 -7.69
N GLN A 89 46.71 29.92 -8.96
CA GLN A 89 47.48 28.97 -9.82
C GLN A 89 47.57 27.42 -9.64
N ASN A 90 47.15 26.76 -10.74
CA ASN A 90 47.72 25.63 -11.53
C ASN A 90 47.57 24.11 -11.17
N ILE A 91 46.76 23.46 -12.04
CA ILE A 91 46.96 22.19 -12.80
C ILE A 91 46.93 20.84 -12.05
N ASN A 92 45.92 19.98 -12.35
CA ASN A 92 46.10 18.81 -13.25
C ASN A 92 44.79 18.07 -13.60
N LEU A 93 44.71 17.64 -14.86
CA LEU A 93 43.63 16.85 -15.45
C LEU A 93 43.80 15.36 -15.11
N ASN A 94 42.94 14.84 -14.25
CA ASN A 94 42.57 13.42 -14.17
C ASN A 94 41.25 13.36 -13.39
N THR A 95 40.11 13.28 -14.06
CA THR A 95 38.79 13.22 -13.41
C THR A 95 38.08 11.91 -13.73
N THR A 96 38.25 10.96 -12.82
CA THR A 96 37.15 10.12 -12.33
C THR A 96 36.00 11.06 -11.95
N ILE A 97 34.80 10.83 -12.49
CA ILE A 97 33.63 11.70 -12.25
C ILE A 97 33.19 11.51 -10.79
N SER A 98 33.71 12.36 -9.91
CA SER A 98 33.21 12.56 -8.55
C SER A 98 31.90 13.34 -8.63
N LEU A 99 30.90 12.92 -7.86
CA LEU A 99 29.75 13.77 -7.51
C LEU A 99 30.29 15.12 -6.98
N PRO A 100 29.66 16.27 -7.32
CA PRO A 100 30.10 17.56 -6.81
C PRO A 100 29.99 17.57 -5.27
N PRO A 101 30.85 18.33 -4.57
CA PRO A 101 30.77 18.44 -3.11
C PRO A 101 29.48 19.18 -2.75
N HIS A 102 28.46 18.42 -2.37
CA HIS A 102 27.28 18.97 -1.71
C HIS A 102 27.69 19.38 -0.28
N PRO A 103 27.14 20.47 0.29
CA PRO A 103 27.53 20.94 1.60
C PRO A 103 27.18 19.87 2.64
N THR A 104 28.17 19.10 3.08
CA THR A 104 28.05 18.09 4.14
C THR A 104 28.04 18.70 5.54
N GLU A 105 28.16 20.02 5.66
CA GLU A 105 28.11 20.74 6.93
C GLU A 105 26.95 21.73 6.99
N ILE A 106 26.09 21.54 8.00
CA ILE A 106 25.07 22.49 8.40
C ILE A 106 25.76 23.80 8.82
N SER A 107 25.45 24.90 8.15
CA SER A 107 26.00 26.24 8.45
C SER A 107 25.87 26.55 9.94
N ARG A 108 26.97 26.94 10.58
CA ARG A 108 27.01 27.33 11.99
C ARG A 108 27.16 28.84 12.08
N ASP A 109 26.50 29.47 13.05
CA ASP A 109 26.72 30.88 13.31
C ASP A 109 28.15 31.13 13.86
N ARG A 110 28.51 32.42 14.04
CA ARG A 110 29.81 32.82 14.60
C ARG A 110 30.12 32.28 16.00
N HIS A 111 29.17 31.59 16.63
CA HIS A 111 29.28 30.95 17.95
C HIS A 111 29.30 29.41 17.85
N GLY A 112 29.34 28.84 16.64
CA GLY A 112 29.44 27.39 16.44
C GLY A 112 28.11 26.64 16.62
N LEU A 113 26.98 27.35 16.77
CA LEU A 113 25.65 26.76 16.84
C LEU A 113 25.09 26.52 15.43
N ARG A 114 24.51 25.34 15.19
CA ARG A 114 23.82 25.02 13.92
C ARG A 114 22.72 26.07 13.68
N THR A 115 22.74 26.73 12.53
CA THR A 115 21.65 27.66 12.13
C THR A 115 20.35 26.88 11.95
N ASP A 116 19.24 27.46 12.41
CA ASP A 116 17.90 26.90 12.24
C ASP A 116 17.62 26.77 10.71
N PRO A 117 17.26 25.59 10.18
CA PRO A 117 16.97 25.42 8.76
C PRO A 117 15.74 26.23 8.30
N PHE A 118 14.88 26.66 9.22
CA PHE A 118 13.78 27.59 8.96
C PHE A 118 14.18 29.06 9.13
N TYR A 119 15.44 29.37 9.47
CA TYR A 119 15.91 30.75 9.60
C TYR A 119 15.90 31.50 8.26
N SER A 120 16.15 30.78 7.16
CA SER A 120 16.08 31.30 5.79
C SER A 120 14.64 31.45 5.28
N TYR A 121 13.67 30.86 5.99
CA TYR A 121 12.24 30.83 5.68
C TYR A 121 11.43 31.00 6.97
N PRO A 122 11.24 32.22 7.48
CA PRO A 122 10.30 32.45 8.57
C PRO A 122 8.93 32.00 8.07
N VAL A 123 8.50 30.82 8.52
CA VAL A 123 7.18 30.28 8.23
C VAL A 123 6.20 31.24 8.87
N ASP A 124 5.56 32.08 8.06
CA ASP A 124 4.51 32.96 8.55
C ASP A 124 3.39 32.04 9.06
N TYR A 125 3.25 31.95 10.39
CA TYR A 125 2.48 30.96 11.17
C TYR A 125 0.96 30.94 10.89
N VAL A 126 0.52 31.62 9.84
CA VAL A 126 -0.88 31.81 9.49
C VAL A 126 -1.41 30.67 8.58
N ARG A 127 -0.55 29.80 8.01
CA ARG A 127 -1.02 28.71 7.11
C ARG A 127 -0.65 27.31 7.61
N ALA A 128 -1.64 26.59 8.10
CA ALA A 128 -1.54 25.21 8.58
C ALA A 128 -1.20 24.16 7.49
N SER A 129 -1.10 24.55 6.22
CA SER A 129 -0.90 23.67 5.08
C SER A 129 0.55 23.24 4.85
N ILE A 130 1.55 24.01 5.29
CA ILE A 130 2.97 23.68 5.03
C ILE A 130 3.43 22.42 5.78
N PRO A 131 3.21 22.26 7.11
CA PRO A 131 3.60 21.03 7.81
C PRO A 131 2.93 19.78 7.21
N ARG A 132 1.66 19.91 6.80
CA ARG A 132 0.91 18.84 6.15
C ARG A 132 1.46 18.50 4.75
N ALA A 133 1.88 19.50 3.98
CA ALA A 133 2.50 19.29 2.67
C ALA A 133 3.83 18.54 2.79
N VAL A 134 4.65 18.94 3.78
CA VAL A 134 5.95 18.31 4.04
C VAL A 134 5.79 16.88 4.54
N ASP A 135 4.86 16.65 5.48
CA ASP A 135 4.53 15.31 5.98
C ASP A 135 4.06 14.39 4.84
N TYR A 136 3.13 14.88 4.02
CA TYR A 136 2.66 14.18 2.84
C TYR A 136 3.79 13.89 1.84
N TRP A 137 4.72 14.83 1.66
CA TRP A 137 5.83 14.63 0.74
C TRP A 137 6.79 13.53 1.21
N ILE A 138 7.17 13.53 2.49
CA ILE A 138 8.10 12.55 3.06
C ILE A 138 7.51 11.15 3.02
N HIS A 139 6.23 11.02 3.35
CA HIS A 139 5.60 9.71 3.53
C HIS A 139 4.94 9.15 2.27
N ILE A 140 4.53 10.01 1.33
CA ILE A 140 3.70 9.59 0.19
C ILE A 140 4.29 10.07 -1.13
N TYR A 141 4.38 11.38 -1.37
CA TYR A 141 4.74 11.89 -2.71
C TYR A 141 6.19 11.53 -3.12
N GLY A 142 7.16 11.75 -2.23
CA GLY A 142 8.57 11.46 -2.47
C GLY A 142 8.84 9.98 -2.71
N PRO A 143 8.42 9.07 -1.81
CA PRO A 143 8.54 7.62 -2.02
C PRO A 143 7.86 7.12 -3.30
N THR A 144 6.69 7.66 -3.64
CA THR A 144 5.93 7.21 -4.83
C THR A 144 6.56 7.66 -6.13
N HIS A 145 7.10 8.88 -6.18
CA HIS A 145 7.55 9.47 -7.43
C HIS A 145 9.07 9.39 -7.61
N LEU A 146 9.87 9.68 -6.57
CA LEU A 146 11.33 9.75 -6.68
C LEU A 146 12.00 8.37 -6.60
N ILE A 147 11.46 7.44 -5.82
CA ILE A 147 11.99 6.08 -5.75
C ILE A 147 11.48 5.32 -6.96
N ARG A 148 12.39 4.91 -7.84
CA ARG A 148 12.10 4.04 -8.97
C ARG A 148 12.57 2.63 -8.61
N PRO A 149 11.68 1.72 -8.19
CA PRO A 149 12.07 0.38 -7.73
C PRO A 149 12.85 -0.40 -8.79
N ASN A 150 12.58 -0.11 -10.06
CA ASN A 150 13.21 -0.75 -11.21
C ASN A 150 14.64 -0.22 -11.50
N LEU A 151 15.09 0.83 -10.82
CA LEU A 151 16.38 1.49 -11.06
C LEU A 151 17.21 1.68 -9.79
N LEU A 152 16.61 1.58 -8.61
CA LEU A 152 17.24 1.87 -7.32
C LEU A 152 16.91 0.76 -6.31
N SER A 153 17.93 0.27 -5.62
CA SER A 153 17.73 -0.57 -4.42
C SER A 153 17.01 0.21 -3.30
N PRO A 154 16.38 -0.46 -2.33
CA PRO A 154 15.68 0.21 -1.22
C PRO A 154 16.54 1.22 -0.44
N ASP A 155 17.81 0.90 -0.22
CA ASP A 155 18.76 1.78 0.48
C ASP A 155 19.15 3.00 -0.36
N GLN A 156 19.36 2.80 -1.67
CA GLN A 156 19.63 3.89 -2.60
C GLN A 156 18.42 4.82 -2.74
N GLY A 157 17.20 4.26 -2.80
CA GLY A 157 15.96 5.02 -2.81
C GLY A 157 15.78 5.88 -1.57
N THR A 158 16.05 5.30 -0.39
CA THR A 158 15.99 6.01 0.89
C THR A 158 17.05 7.11 0.98
N SER A 159 18.29 6.82 0.57
CA SER A 159 19.37 7.82 0.54
C SER A 159 19.05 8.97 -0.42
N ILE A 160 18.52 8.69 -1.61
CA ILE A 160 18.13 9.70 -2.60
C ILE A 160 17.01 10.60 -2.07
N LEU A 161 16.00 10.01 -1.43
CA LEU A 161 14.89 10.74 -0.83
C LEU A 161 15.40 11.70 0.26
N GLN A 162 16.30 11.23 1.12
CA GLN A 162 16.93 12.04 2.17
C GLN A 162 17.76 13.19 1.59
N SER A 163 18.63 12.91 0.62
CA SER A 163 19.46 13.93 -0.02
C SER A 163 18.61 14.97 -0.75
N TYR A 164 17.55 14.56 -1.46
CA TYR A 164 16.67 15.47 -2.18
C TYR A 164 15.97 16.42 -1.20
N PHE A 165 15.41 15.87 -0.11
CA PHE A 165 14.71 16.67 0.88
C PHE A 165 15.64 17.66 1.57
N GLN A 166 16.84 17.23 1.94
CA GLN A 166 17.86 18.10 2.49
C GLN A 166 18.23 19.21 1.50
N TYR A 167 18.40 18.89 0.22
CA TYR A 167 18.69 19.88 -0.81
C TYR A 167 17.54 20.89 -0.97
N ALA A 168 16.29 20.42 -0.97
CA ALA A 168 15.11 21.27 -1.00
C ALA A 168 15.04 22.23 0.20
N LEU A 169 15.41 21.80 1.41
CA LEU A 169 15.43 22.67 2.59
C LEU A 169 16.45 23.81 2.49
N HIS A 170 17.51 23.64 1.70
CA HIS A 170 18.55 24.66 1.53
C HIS A 170 18.31 25.57 0.32
N ASP A 171 17.43 25.19 -0.62
CA ASP A 171 17.06 26.00 -1.78
C ASP A 171 15.60 26.53 -1.70
N PRO A 172 15.43 27.86 -1.60
CA PRO A 172 14.12 28.52 -1.54
C PRO A 172 13.14 28.14 -2.66
N VAL A 173 13.66 27.99 -3.87
CA VAL A 173 12.87 27.78 -5.07
C VAL A 173 12.33 26.36 -5.07
N LEU A 174 13.20 25.41 -4.74
CA LEU A 174 12.89 23.99 -4.68
C LEU A 174 11.93 23.66 -3.53
N PHE A 175 12.11 24.27 -2.36
CA PHE A 175 11.19 24.08 -1.24
C PHE A 175 9.75 24.52 -1.58
N GLU A 176 9.58 25.70 -2.17
CA GLU A 176 8.26 26.21 -2.59
C GLU A 176 7.63 25.30 -3.65
N ALA A 177 8.44 24.79 -4.58
CA ALA A 177 7.98 23.86 -5.61
C ALA A 177 7.51 22.53 -5.02
N LEU A 178 8.23 22.02 -4.02
CA LEU A 178 7.90 20.80 -3.27
C LEU A 178 6.57 20.95 -2.54
N VAL A 179 6.36 22.06 -1.83
CA VAL A 179 5.09 22.34 -1.15
C VAL A 179 3.94 22.44 -2.15
N ALA A 180 4.15 23.15 -3.27
CA ALA A 180 3.14 23.32 -4.31
C ALA A 180 2.69 21.98 -4.91
N VAL A 181 3.64 21.10 -5.28
CA VAL A 181 3.31 19.80 -5.89
C VAL A 181 2.68 18.82 -4.90
N SER A 182 3.10 18.87 -3.64
CA SER A 182 2.54 18.03 -2.58
C SER A 182 1.09 18.43 -2.27
N GLN A 183 0.81 19.73 -2.18
CA GLN A 183 -0.55 20.23 -2.00
C GLN A 183 -1.43 19.95 -3.22
N ALA A 184 -0.92 20.15 -4.45
CA ALA A 184 -1.65 19.82 -5.67
C ALA A 184 -2.07 18.34 -5.70
N ASN A 185 -1.13 17.44 -5.40
CA ASN A 185 -1.38 16.00 -5.42
C ASN A 185 -2.33 15.57 -4.29
N LEU A 186 -2.14 16.10 -3.07
CA LEU A 186 -3.03 15.87 -1.94
C LEU A 186 -4.47 16.37 -2.22
N SER A 187 -4.61 17.52 -2.85
CA SER A 187 -5.91 18.08 -3.27
C SER A 187 -6.60 17.23 -4.33
N VAL A 188 -5.85 16.63 -5.27
CA VAL A 188 -6.40 15.68 -6.25
C VAL A 188 -6.84 14.38 -5.57
N GLN A 189 -6.04 13.83 -4.66
CA GLN A 189 -6.35 12.57 -3.98
C GLN A 189 -7.49 12.66 -2.95
N SER A 190 -7.75 13.86 -2.41
CA SER A 190 -8.76 14.03 -1.35
C SER A 190 -10.20 14.14 -1.84
N TRP A 191 -10.48 14.19 -3.15
CA TRP A 191 -11.79 14.01 -3.82
C TRP A 191 -13.07 14.56 -3.11
N GLU A 192 -12.97 15.61 -2.28
CA GLU A 192 -14.11 16.19 -1.54
C GLU A 192 -14.55 17.58 -2.02
N ASN A 193 -13.95 18.14 -3.09
CA ASN A 193 -14.30 19.48 -3.58
C ASN A 193 -14.79 19.51 -5.04
N THR A 194 -15.67 18.60 -5.44
CA THR A 194 -16.52 18.80 -6.63
C THR A 194 -17.83 19.44 -6.19
N ILE A 195 -17.98 20.74 -6.49
CA ILE A 195 -19.26 21.45 -6.43
C ILE A 195 -20.30 20.67 -7.26
N PRO A 196 -21.56 20.54 -6.80
CA PRO A 196 -22.59 19.83 -7.56
C PRO A 196 -22.83 20.51 -8.91
N ASN A 197 -22.82 19.70 -9.97
CA ASN A 197 -23.42 19.92 -11.29
C ASN A 197 -24.03 21.32 -11.54
N THR A 198 -23.24 22.23 -12.10
CA THR A 198 -23.74 23.37 -12.87
C THR A 198 -23.32 23.22 -14.33
N GLY A 199 -23.95 22.27 -15.04
CA GLY A 199 -24.31 22.34 -16.46
C GLY A 199 -23.35 22.89 -17.53
N VAL A 200 -22.04 22.97 -17.29
CA VAL A 200 -21.05 23.43 -18.29
C VAL A 200 -19.78 22.57 -18.15
N GLY A 201 -19.50 21.76 -19.17
CA GLY A 201 -18.21 21.13 -19.50
C GLY A 201 -17.34 20.60 -18.34
N ALA A 202 -17.31 19.27 -18.17
CA ALA A 202 -16.29 18.60 -17.39
C ALA A 202 -14.89 18.84 -17.99
N SER A 203 -14.11 19.78 -17.44
CA SER A 203 -12.66 19.91 -17.67
C SER A 203 -12.12 21.13 -16.91
N THR A 204 -11.71 20.96 -15.65
CA THR A 204 -10.58 21.66 -14.98
C THR A 204 -10.61 21.35 -13.48
N THR A 205 -9.65 20.56 -12.99
CA THR A 205 -9.42 20.42 -11.55
C THR A 205 -8.92 21.75 -11.02
N ARG A 206 -9.73 22.47 -10.24
CA ARG A 206 -9.36 23.79 -9.74
C ARG A 206 -8.39 23.64 -8.57
N LEU A 207 -7.13 24.02 -8.78
CA LEU A 207 -6.11 24.04 -7.72
C LEU A 207 -6.58 24.91 -6.55
N ASP A 208 -6.32 24.45 -5.32
CA ASP A 208 -6.64 25.20 -4.12
C ASP A 208 -5.75 26.45 -3.97
N ARG A 209 -6.16 27.36 -3.08
CA ARG A 209 -5.52 28.66 -2.89
C ARG A 209 -4.07 28.54 -2.41
N ASP A 210 -3.74 27.52 -1.63
CA ASP A 210 -2.39 27.34 -1.11
C ASP A 210 -1.47 26.77 -2.18
N THR A 211 -1.94 25.80 -2.97
CA THR A 211 -1.23 25.32 -4.16
C THR A 211 -0.89 26.47 -5.11
N LEU A 212 -1.86 27.32 -5.47
CA LEU A 212 -1.65 28.45 -6.37
C LEU A 212 -0.69 29.51 -5.80
N TYR A 213 -0.70 29.70 -4.47
CA TYR A 213 0.22 30.62 -3.80
C TYR A 213 1.66 30.13 -3.92
N HIS A 214 1.92 28.88 -3.54
CA HIS A 214 3.26 28.29 -3.58
C HIS A 214 3.76 28.15 -5.03
N TYR A 215 2.90 27.76 -5.97
CA TYR A 215 3.21 27.78 -7.41
C TYR A 215 3.67 29.18 -7.88
N GLY A 216 2.94 30.23 -7.49
CA GLY A 216 3.30 31.61 -7.82
C GLY A 216 4.63 32.06 -7.20
N GLN A 217 4.89 31.67 -5.95
CA GLN A 217 6.17 31.93 -5.27
C GLN A 217 7.33 31.21 -5.97
N THR A 218 7.17 29.95 -6.35
CA THR A 218 8.17 29.20 -7.11
C THR A 218 8.51 29.92 -8.43
N VAL A 219 7.51 30.33 -9.22
CA VAL A 219 7.74 31.05 -10.48
C VAL A 219 8.44 32.39 -10.26
N GLN A 220 8.04 33.15 -9.23
CA GLN A 220 8.68 34.43 -8.89
C GLN A 220 10.15 34.24 -8.51
N ARG A 221 10.45 33.23 -7.69
CA ARG A 221 11.81 32.95 -7.22
C ARG A 221 12.68 32.35 -8.31
N LEU A 222 12.14 31.48 -9.17
CA LEU A 222 12.80 30.97 -10.38
C LEU A 222 13.30 32.11 -11.27
N ARG A 223 12.48 33.15 -11.48
CA ARG A 223 12.88 34.33 -12.26
C ARG A 223 14.05 35.06 -11.62
N GLY A 224 14.02 35.24 -10.31
CA GLY A 224 15.13 35.84 -9.56
C GLY A 224 16.40 35.01 -9.62
N HIS A 225 16.27 33.68 -9.56
CA HIS A 225 17.37 32.74 -9.64
C HIS A 225 18.03 32.76 -11.04
N LEU A 226 17.21 32.67 -12.10
CA LEU A 226 17.67 32.71 -13.49
C LEU A 226 18.22 34.08 -13.93
N ALA A 227 17.91 35.17 -13.20
CA ALA A 227 18.45 36.49 -13.46
C ALA A 227 19.91 36.66 -12.97
N LYS A 228 20.41 35.76 -12.12
CA LYS A 228 21.80 35.76 -11.65
C LYS A 228 22.74 35.25 -12.74
N GLU A 229 23.97 35.76 -12.76
CA GLU A 229 25.02 35.24 -13.63
C GLU A 229 25.27 33.75 -13.33
N ASN A 230 25.17 32.90 -14.36
CA ASN A 230 25.20 31.43 -14.26
C ASN A 230 24.10 30.77 -13.41
N GLY A 231 23.02 31.47 -13.03
CA GLY A 231 21.92 30.89 -12.24
C GLY A 231 21.21 29.71 -12.93
N TYR A 232 21.34 29.57 -14.25
CA TYR A 232 20.81 28.41 -14.98
C TYR A 232 21.60 27.11 -14.73
N GLN A 233 22.79 27.17 -14.10
CA GLN A 233 23.62 26.00 -13.80
C GLN A 233 23.21 25.27 -12.50
N ASP A 234 22.40 25.89 -11.64
CA ASP A 234 21.95 25.29 -10.37
C ASP A 234 20.86 24.22 -10.59
N ASP A 235 21.07 22.99 -10.11
CA ASP A 235 20.14 21.87 -10.29
C ASP A 235 18.77 22.12 -9.64
N SER A 236 18.70 22.98 -8.61
CA SER A 236 17.44 23.37 -7.97
C SER A 236 16.45 23.98 -8.95
N VAL A 237 16.95 24.68 -9.99
CA VAL A 237 16.14 25.26 -11.06
C VAL A 237 15.44 24.18 -11.89
N LEU A 238 16.17 23.14 -12.30
CA LEU A 238 15.59 22.05 -13.09
C LEU A 238 14.59 21.23 -12.26
N LEU A 239 14.94 20.92 -11.02
CA LEU A 239 14.07 20.19 -10.10
C LEU A 239 12.78 20.96 -9.78
N ALA A 240 12.88 22.28 -9.56
CA ALA A 240 11.71 23.12 -9.33
C ALA A 240 10.79 23.21 -10.56
N ILE A 241 11.36 23.32 -11.77
CA ILE A 241 10.56 23.35 -13.00
C ILE A 241 9.87 21.99 -13.24
N ILE A 242 10.52 20.86 -12.93
CA ILE A 242 9.90 19.53 -12.98
C ILE A 242 8.71 19.42 -12.02
N ALA A 243 8.83 19.94 -10.80
CA ALA A 243 7.71 20.00 -9.86
C ALA A 243 6.55 20.88 -10.39
N LEU A 244 6.85 22.00 -11.05
CA LEU A 244 5.82 22.83 -11.70
C LEU A 244 5.14 22.11 -12.87
N ILE A 245 5.89 21.35 -13.68
CA ILE A 245 5.33 20.50 -14.75
C ILE A 245 4.32 19.51 -14.17
N ALA A 246 4.65 18.86 -13.04
CA ALA A 246 3.73 17.95 -12.36
C ALA A 246 2.47 18.68 -11.84
N VAL A 247 2.59 19.88 -11.28
CA VAL A 247 1.42 20.68 -10.87
C VAL A 247 0.53 21.02 -12.07
N ASN A 248 1.10 21.45 -13.19
CA ASN A 248 0.34 21.80 -14.39
C ASN A 248 -0.38 20.59 -14.99
N TYR A 249 0.26 19.42 -14.93
CA TYR A 249 -0.39 18.17 -15.34
C TYR A 249 -1.58 17.84 -14.45
N LEU A 250 -1.42 17.92 -13.12
CA LEU A 250 -2.50 17.67 -12.15
C LEU A 250 -3.66 18.66 -12.29
N SER A 251 -3.40 19.88 -12.75
CA SER A 251 -4.42 20.90 -13.00
C SER A 251 -4.98 20.92 -14.43
N ASN A 252 -4.51 20.03 -15.31
CA ASN A 252 -4.82 20.01 -16.74
C ASN A 252 -4.48 21.33 -17.48
N ASP A 253 -3.40 22.02 -17.09
CA ASP A 253 -2.89 23.23 -17.75
C ASP A 253 -1.74 22.88 -18.71
N MET A 254 -2.13 22.34 -19.87
CA MET A 254 -1.19 21.82 -20.86
C MET A 254 -0.35 22.91 -21.54
N ASP A 255 -0.89 24.13 -21.67
CA ASP A 255 -0.17 25.29 -22.23
C ASP A 255 1.01 25.69 -21.33
N SER A 256 0.77 25.79 -20.02
CA SER A 256 1.83 26.08 -19.05
C SER A 256 2.85 24.95 -19.00
N LEU A 257 2.40 23.69 -19.06
CA LEU A 257 3.28 22.52 -19.09
C LEU A 257 4.26 22.57 -20.27
N GLU A 258 3.76 22.82 -21.49
CA GLU A 258 4.58 22.96 -22.69
C GLU A 258 5.63 24.07 -22.52
N MET A 259 5.21 25.19 -21.95
CA MET A 259 6.07 26.36 -21.75
C MET A 259 7.23 26.06 -20.79
N HIS A 260 6.96 25.34 -19.70
CA HIS A 260 7.99 24.89 -18.76
C HIS A 260 8.93 23.86 -19.41
N LEU A 261 8.40 22.95 -20.23
CA LEU A 261 9.22 21.97 -20.97
C LEU A 261 10.18 22.66 -21.96
N LYS A 262 9.71 23.67 -22.70
CA LYS A 262 10.58 24.52 -23.56
C LYS A 262 11.68 25.20 -22.75
N GLY A 263 11.38 25.67 -21.55
CA GLY A 263 12.35 26.24 -20.61
C GLY A 263 13.43 25.25 -20.18
N VAL A 264 13.02 24.03 -19.80
CA VAL A 264 13.90 22.92 -19.45
C VAL A 264 14.85 22.58 -20.60
N ARG A 265 14.34 22.39 -21.82
CA ARG A 265 15.16 22.13 -23.02
C ARG A 265 16.24 23.18 -23.21
N ARG A 266 15.90 24.46 -23.02
CA ARG A 266 16.85 25.57 -23.16
C ARG A 266 17.93 25.55 -22.07
N ILE A 267 17.56 25.27 -20.82
CA ILE A 267 18.51 25.18 -19.70
C ILE A 267 19.47 24.00 -19.90
N VAL A 268 18.96 22.82 -20.29
CA VAL A 268 19.78 21.64 -20.59
C VAL A 268 20.75 21.92 -21.73
N ALA A 269 20.30 22.61 -22.79
CA ALA A 269 21.17 23.02 -23.89
C ALA A 269 22.28 24.01 -23.43
N LEU A 270 21.95 24.98 -22.57
CA LEU A 270 22.92 25.93 -22.01
C LEU A 270 23.96 25.25 -21.11
N ARG A 271 23.63 24.10 -20.51
CA ARG A 271 24.55 23.27 -19.72
C ARG A 271 25.42 22.33 -20.57
N GLY A 272 25.18 22.27 -21.88
CA GLY A 272 25.94 21.42 -22.79
C GLY A 272 25.37 20.01 -23.00
N GLY A 273 24.08 19.78 -22.68
CA GLY A 273 23.39 18.52 -22.96
C GLY A 273 22.88 17.79 -21.70
N ILE A 274 22.07 16.75 -21.91
CA ILE A 274 21.43 16.01 -20.81
C ILE A 274 22.43 15.24 -19.93
N ASP A 275 23.61 14.91 -20.46
CA ASP A 275 24.68 14.26 -19.70
C ASP A 275 25.46 15.22 -18.79
N LYS A 276 25.14 16.52 -18.86
CA LYS A 276 25.76 17.58 -18.05
C LYS A 276 24.84 18.13 -16.95
N VAL A 277 23.70 17.49 -16.70
CA VAL A 277 22.84 17.81 -15.55
C VAL A 277 23.31 17.03 -14.32
N GLY A 278 23.19 17.61 -13.12
CA GLY A 278 23.47 16.86 -11.89
C GLY A 278 22.36 15.87 -11.57
N TRP A 279 22.45 15.21 -10.41
CA TRP A 279 21.50 14.17 -9.99
C TRP A 279 21.18 13.13 -11.09
N PRO A 280 22.19 12.40 -11.61
CA PRO A 280 22.02 11.55 -12.79
C PRO A 280 20.98 10.43 -12.63
N LEU A 281 20.71 10.02 -11.39
CA LEU A 281 19.68 9.02 -11.06
C LEU A 281 18.25 9.59 -10.97
N ILE A 282 18.11 10.93 -10.95
CA ILE A 282 16.81 11.63 -10.88
C ILE A 282 16.60 12.46 -12.14
N LEU A 283 17.40 13.51 -12.36
CA LEU A 283 17.14 14.50 -13.41
C LEU A 283 17.14 13.87 -14.80
N LYS A 284 18.16 13.09 -15.16
CA LYS A 284 18.26 12.49 -16.50
C LYS A 284 17.07 11.55 -16.82
N PRO A 285 16.72 10.54 -15.98
CA PRO A 285 15.55 9.71 -16.20
C PRO A 285 14.23 10.49 -16.28
N TYR A 286 14.05 11.49 -15.40
CA TYR A 286 12.83 12.30 -15.39
C TYR A 286 12.68 13.18 -16.63
N LEU A 287 13.76 13.81 -17.08
CA LEU A 287 13.75 14.63 -18.29
C LEU A 287 13.41 13.79 -19.52
N ILE A 288 14.00 12.59 -19.64
CA ILE A 288 13.65 11.64 -20.72
C ILE A 288 12.18 11.20 -20.63
N SER A 289 11.70 10.92 -19.41
CA SER A 289 10.31 10.49 -19.18
C SER A 289 9.31 11.58 -19.57
N ILE A 290 9.54 12.83 -19.14
CA ILE A 290 8.67 13.97 -19.43
C ILE A 290 8.67 14.29 -20.94
N GLU A 291 9.82 14.20 -21.60
CA GLU A 291 9.92 14.39 -23.05
C GLU A 291 9.19 13.31 -23.84
N SER A 292 9.34 12.05 -23.43
CA SER A 292 8.63 10.92 -24.05
C SER A 292 7.12 11.04 -23.86
N PHE A 293 6.70 11.42 -22.65
CA PHE A 293 5.30 11.67 -22.30
C PHE A 293 4.71 12.84 -23.09
N TRP A 294 5.43 13.95 -23.21
CA TRP A 294 5.00 15.08 -24.02
C TRP A 294 4.89 14.69 -25.49
N GLY A 295 5.89 13.97 -26.03
CA GLY A 295 5.85 13.46 -27.40
C GLY A 295 4.68 12.52 -27.67
N TYR A 296 4.31 11.70 -26.68
CA TYR A 296 3.11 10.85 -26.76
C TYR A 296 1.82 11.68 -26.82
N ILE A 297 1.67 12.67 -25.94
CA ILE A 297 0.45 13.48 -25.89
C ILE A 297 0.35 14.44 -27.07
N SER A 298 1.47 15.03 -27.51
CA SER A 298 1.49 15.97 -28.61
C SER A 298 1.32 15.31 -29.98
N ARG A 299 1.59 13.99 -30.13
CA ARG A 299 1.35 13.27 -31.39
C ARG A 299 -0.14 13.10 -31.74
N ASN A 300 -1.04 13.27 -30.77
CA ASN A 300 -2.49 13.31 -31.00
C ASN A 300 -3.01 14.71 -31.40
N ALA A 301 -2.13 15.71 -31.54
CA ALA A 301 -2.43 17.03 -32.06
C ALA A 301 -1.46 17.35 -33.21
N ASP A 302 -1.97 17.48 -34.44
CA ASP A 302 -1.18 17.68 -35.66
C ASP A 302 0.00 18.67 -35.51
N THR A 303 1.24 18.16 -35.62
CA THR A 303 2.34 18.69 -36.46
C THR A 303 3.68 17.99 -36.18
N ASN A 304 4.33 17.54 -37.25
CA ASN A 304 5.71 17.06 -37.29
C ASN A 304 6.68 18.07 -36.65
N THR A 305 7.23 17.76 -35.48
CA THR A 305 8.45 18.41 -34.96
C THR A 305 9.43 17.34 -34.49
N ASN A 306 10.58 17.30 -35.14
CA ASN A 306 11.69 16.39 -34.84
C ASN A 306 12.12 16.52 -33.37
N LEU A 307 12.16 15.38 -32.68
CA LEU A 307 12.75 15.20 -31.36
C LEU A 307 14.24 15.59 -31.41
N ASN A 308 14.69 16.49 -30.54
CA ASN A 308 16.12 16.66 -30.27
C ASN A 308 16.36 17.30 -28.91
N ILE A 309 16.70 16.48 -27.92
CA ILE A 309 17.69 16.86 -26.91
C ILE A 309 19.01 16.30 -27.43
N ASN A 310 19.92 17.16 -27.86
CA ASN A 310 21.22 16.74 -28.41
C ASN A 310 21.97 15.89 -27.37
N THR A 311 22.19 14.61 -27.68
CA THR A 311 23.17 13.75 -27.01
C THR A 311 24.54 14.01 -27.62
N THR A 312 25.55 14.27 -26.78
CA THR A 312 26.94 14.39 -27.25
C THR A 312 27.54 13.02 -27.48
N SER A 313 27.23 12.40 -28.62
CA SER A 313 28.14 11.56 -29.44
C SER A 313 27.36 10.79 -30.51
N GLN A 314 27.74 11.02 -31.78
CA GLN A 314 27.54 10.07 -32.87
C GLN A 314 28.72 9.09 -32.84
N THR A 315 28.44 7.78 -32.90
CA THR A 315 29.32 6.78 -33.55
C THR A 315 28.49 5.55 -33.93
N HIS A 316 28.80 5.02 -35.10
CA HIS A 316 28.10 3.99 -35.87
C HIS A 316 28.47 2.55 -35.47
N HIS A 317 27.50 1.62 -35.66
CA HIS A 317 27.58 0.15 -35.88
C HIS A 317 28.31 -0.70 -34.79
N GLU A 318 27.97 -1.94 -34.44
CA GLU A 318 27.69 -3.15 -35.22
C GLU A 318 27.25 -4.32 -34.28
N ASN A 319 26.85 -5.46 -34.85
CA ASN A 319 26.29 -6.67 -34.22
C ASN A 319 27.27 -7.55 -33.38
N GLN A 320 26.67 -8.46 -32.58
CA GLN A 320 27.14 -9.77 -32.04
C GLN A 320 27.93 -9.87 -30.70
N ASP A 321 27.23 -10.38 -29.66
CA ASP A 321 27.38 -11.67 -28.90
C ASP A 321 28.77 -12.13 -28.32
N PRO A 322 28.87 -13.21 -27.50
CA PRO A 322 29.01 -13.16 -26.04
C PRO A 322 30.26 -13.90 -25.52
N SER A 323 30.99 -13.36 -24.53
CA SER A 323 32.00 -14.13 -23.80
C SER A 323 32.20 -13.63 -22.37
N ASN A 324 31.43 -14.28 -21.47
CA ASN A 324 31.74 -14.72 -20.10
C ASN A 324 33.26 -14.86 -19.76
N PRO A 325 33.68 -15.11 -18.49
CA PRO A 325 33.30 -14.53 -17.19
C PRO A 325 34.57 -14.27 -16.30
N PRO A 326 34.70 -14.67 -15.00
CA PRO A 326 34.53 -13.82 -13.81
C PRO A 326 35.63 -14.01 -12.73
N ILE A 327 35.84 -13.10 -11.76
CA ILE A 327 36.54 -13.49 -10.50
C ILE A 327 36.03 -12.72 -9.27
N ARG A 328 35.22 -13.44 -8.47
CA ARG A 328 35.28 -13.73 -7.00
C ARG A 328 35.63 -12.58 -6.03
N ARG A 329 34.75 -12.24 -5.08
CA ARG A 329 34.46 -12.87 -3.75
C ARG A 329 35.68 -13.07 -2.85
N VAL A 330 35.63 -12.47 -1.65
CA VAL A 330 35.95 -13.13 -0.38
C VAL A 330 34.96 -12.63 0.69
N ASP A 331 34.28 -13.59 1.31
CA ASP A 331 33.38 -13.51 2.47
C ASP A 331 34.17 -13.47 3.80
N ASP A 332 33.48 -13.03 4.87
CA ASP A 332 33.53 -13.45 6.30
C ASP A 332 34.87 -13.40 7.08
N SER A 333 34.97 -12.95 8.34
CA SER A 333 34.04 -12.92 9.48
C SER A 333 34.56 -11.98 10.60
N LEU A 334 33.75 -11.60 11.61
CA LEU A 334 33.72 -12.28 12.92
C LEU A 334 32.58 -11.76 13.81
N SER A 335 31.83 -12.68 14.42
CA SER A 335 31.20 -12.47 15.72
C SER A 335 32.03 -13.15 16.80
N GLN A 336 32.39 -12.45 17.89
CA GLN A 336 32.07 -12.80 19.30
C GLN A 336 32.92 -12.02 20.33
N HIS A 337 32.27 -11.78 21.48
CA HIS A 337 32.71 -11.14 22.74
C HIS A 337 32.75 -9.59 22.70
N ASP A 338 31.98 -8.86 23.52
CA ASP A 338 31.88 -9.00 24.98
C ASP A 338 30.46 -8.86 25.58
N ASN A 339 30.25 -9.65 26.63
CA ASN A 339 29.35 -9.32 27.74
C ASN A 339 29.94 -8.13 28.50
N ASP A 340 29.17 -7.05 28.68
CA ASP A 340 29.21 -6.32 29.94
C ASP A 340 27.91 -5.54 30.18
N ASN A 341 27.01 -6.17 30.93
CA ASN A 341 25.91 -5.51 31.60
C ASN A 341 26.43 -5.02 32.95
N THR A 342 27.05 -3.83 32.96
CA THR A 342 27.04 -3.00 34.17
C THR A 342 25.73 -2.22 34.19
N THR A 343 25.01 -2.38 35.30
CA THR A 343 23.78 -1.68 35.68
C THR A 343 23.76 -0.21 35.29
N HIS A 344 22.88 0.19 34.36
CA HIS A 344 22.47 1.60 34.23
C HIS A 344 20.94 1.76 34.21
N CYS A 345 20.46 2.40 35.27
CA CYS A 345 19.11 2.92 35.45
C CYS A 345 18.68 3.75 34.22
N PRO A 346 17.43 3.65 33.71
CA PRO A 346 17.02 4.40 32.52
C PRO A 346 17.06 5.91 32.78
N THR A 347 17.79 6.64 31.93
CA THR A 347 17.98 8.09 32.05
C THR A 347 16.63 8.81 31.99
N PRO A 348 16.27 9.64 32.98
CA PRO A 348 15.01 10.36 33.03
C PRO A 348 14.77 11.23 31.78
N LEU A 349 13.50 11.40 31.38
CA LEU A 349 13.14 12.18 30.18
C LEU A 349 13.67 13.63 30.24
N SER A 350 13.72 14.22 31.44
CA SER A 350 14.30 15.54 31.70
C SER A 350 15.80 15.61 31.36
N SER A 351 16.56 14.55 31.66
CA SER A 351 17.98 14.44 31.30
C SER A 351 18.17 14.30 29.79
N LYS A 352 17.30 13.54 29.11
CA LYS A 352 17.33 13.40 27.64
C LYS A 352 17.06 14.73 26.94
N ILE A 353 16.12 15.53 27.46
CA ILE A 353 15.81 16.88 26.96
C ILE A 353 17.02 17.82 27.12
N SER A 354 17.79 17.71 28.21
CA SER A 354 19.00 18.54 28.41
C SER A 354 20.16 18.20 27.46
N PHE A 355 20.19 16.99 26.91
CA PHE A 355 21.16 16.60 25.86
C PHE A 355 20.72 17.01 24.45
N LEU A 356 19.47 17.48 24.28
CA LEU A 356 19.02 18.01 23.00
C LEU A 356 19.55 19.44 22.81
N PRO A 357 19.94 19.84 21.60
CA PRO A 357 20.32 21.22 21.30
C PRO A 357 19.21 22.21 21.70
N THR A 358 19.58 23.43 22.07
CA THR A 358 18.71 24.42 22.74
C THR A 358 17.34 24.62 22.07
N GLY A 359 17.25 24.56 20.73
CA GLY A 359 15.98 24.65 19.99
C GLY A 359 15.06 23.43 20.17
N PHE A 360 15.59 22.21 20.10
CA PHE A 360 14.84 20.97 20.31
C PHE A 360 14.46 20.77 21.78
N SER A 361 15.33 21.21 22.70
CA SER A 361 15.04 21.30 24.13
C SER A 361 13.88 22.26 24.40
N ARG A 362 13.87 23.45 23.77
CA ARG A 362 12.78 24.42 23.89
C ARG A 362 11.47 23.90 23.28
N LEU A 363 11.50 23.23 22.12
CA LEU A 363 10.32 22.56 21.56
C LEU A 363 9.77 21.46 22.49
N ALA A 364 10.65 20.65 23.08
CA ALA A 364 10.27 19.60 24.02
C ALA A 364 9.65 20.13 25.31
N VAL A 365 10.17 21.25 25.86
CA VAL A 365 9.70 21.84 27.13
C VAL A 365 8.48 22.75 26.95
N THR A 366 8.41 23.51 25.86
CA THR A 366 7.39 24.57 25.68
C THR A 366 6.18 24.16 24.83
N HIS A 367 6.30 23.10 24.00
CA HIS A 367 5.29 22.75 23.00
C HIS A 367 4.89 21.25 23.01
N GLN A 368 5.11 20.56 24.14
CA GLN A 368 4.66 19.19 24.42
C GLN A 368 4.97 18.16 23.32
N LEU A 369 6.22 18.10 22.86
CA LEU A 369 6.65 16.99 22.00
C LEU A 369 6.43 15.65 22.71
N SER A 370 5.94 14.65 21.98
CA SER A 370 5.68 13.34 22.56
C SER A 370 6.99 12.68 23.06
N PRO A 371 6.96 11.88 24.14
CA PRO A 371 8.15 11.18 24.65
C PRO A 371 8.85 10.29 23.62
N LYS A 372 8.13 9.82 22.59
CA LYS A 372 8.69 9.04 21.48
C LYS A 372 9.58 9.91 20.57
N ILE A 373 9.15 11.13 20.26
CA ILE A 373 9.93 12.10 19.47
C ILE A 373 11.16 12.55 20.26
N ILE A 374 11.03 12.82 21.55
CA ILE A 374 12.17 13.18 22.42
C ILE A 374 13.20 12.05 22.47
N ASN A 375 12.76 10.79 22.56
CA ASN A 375 13.68 9.63 22.54
C ASN A 375 14.34 9.43 21.17
N LEU A 376 13.63 9.66 20.07
CA LEU A 376 14.18 9.56 18.71
C LEU A 376 15.23 10.65 18.47
N LEU A 377 14.90 11.91 18.80
CA LEU A 377 15.83 13.03 18.70
C LEU A 377 17.07 12.82 19.57
N TYR A 378 16.90 12.30 20.79
CA TYR A 378 18.01 11.96 21.67
C TYR A 378 18.92 10.86 21.09
N ARG A 379 18.34 9.79 20.52
CA ARG A 379 19.12 8.72 19.86
C ARG A 379 19.90 9.22 18.66
N ILE A 380 19.27 10.07 17.84
CA ILE A 380 19.90 10.67 16.65
C ILE A 380 21.08 11.58 17.04
N VAL A 381 20.93 12.36 18.12
CA VAL A 381 21.98 13.28 18.58
C VAL A 381 23.13 12.53 19.26
N VAL A 382 22.84 11.48 20.04
CA VAL A 382 23.86 10.72 20.80
C VAL A 382 24.56 9.65 19.96
N GLN A 383 23.90 9.00 18.99
CA GLN A 383 24.54 8.03 18.10
C GLN A 383 25.56 8.65 17.13
N GLN A 384 25.55 9.98 16.96
CA GLN A 384 26.51 10.69 16.11
C GLN A 384 27.94 10.67 16.71
N ASP A 385 28.09 10.51 18.03
CA ASP A 385 29.40 10.40 18.69
C ASP A 385 29.95 8.96 18.69
N HIS A 386 29.08 7.94 18.69
CA HIS A 386 29.51 6.54 18.63
C HIS A 386 30.02 6.13 17.25
N ILE A 387 29.46 6.70 16.18
CA ILE A 387 29.87 6.41 14.80
C ILE A 387 31.29 6.96 14.54
N ASN A 388 31.66 8.12 15.10
CA ASN A 388 32.99 8.71 14.90
C ASN A 388 34.12 7.97 15.64
N ALA A 389 33.80 7.20 16.70
CA ALA A 389 34.78 6.40 17.44
C ALA A 389 35.08 5.03 16.77
N ILE A 390 34.15 4.52 15.95
CA ILE A 390 34.30 3.26 15.22
C ILE A 390 35.26 3.42 14.01
N PHE A 391 35.33 4.61 13.42
CA PHE A 391 36.18 4.88 12.26
C PHE A 391 37.68 5.03 12.57
N THR A 392 38.09 5.10 13.83
CA THR A 392 39.51 5.24 14.22
C THR A 392 40.17 3.93 14.68
N ALA A 393 39.44 2.83 14.84
CA ALA A 393 39.97 1.58 15.40
C ALA A 393 40.08 0.40 14.41
N GLY A 394 39.68 0.58 13.14
CA GLY A 394 39.73 -0.46 12.12
C GLY A 394 41.10 -0.63 11.45
N SER A 395 42.12 -1.04 12.21
CA SER A 395 43.43 -1.45 11.65
C SER A 395 44.04 -2.62 12.42
N ALA A 396 43.45 -3.82 12.29
CA ALA A 396 44.13 -5.13 12.22
C ALA A 396 43.15 -6.29 12.49
N GLY A 397 43.17 -7.34 11.64
CA GLY A 397 42.93 -8.73 12.05
C GLY A 397 41.80 -9.50 11.33
N ASP A 398 42.19 -10.48 10.52
CA ASP A 398 41.40 -11.60 9.93
C ASP A 398 40.72 -12.50 10.99
N VAL A 399 39.55 -13.10 10.68
CA VAL A 399 39.21 -14.55 10.89
C VAL A 399 38.10 -15.00 9.90
N ASN A 400 37.97 -16.32 9.72
CA ASN A 400 37.09 -17.10 8.81
C ASN A 400 35.69 -17.47 9.40
N GLY A 401 34.67 -17.56 8.53
CA GLY A 401 33.62 -18.60 8.54
C GLY A 401 32.45 -18.50 9.54
N ALA A 402 31.22 -18.43 8.97
CA ALA A 402 29.88 -18.57 9.57
C ALA A 402 29.20 -17.26 10.04
N ASN A 403 28.36 -16.70 9.16
CA ASN A 403 26.94 -16.35 9.40
C ASN A 403 26.42 -15.57 8.18
N LEU A 404 25.65 -16.23 7.30
CA LEU A 404 24.81 -15.49 6.36
C LEU A 404 23.70 -14.83 7.17
N GLU A 405 23.76 -13.51 7.31
CA GLU A 405 22.76 -12.69 7.98
C GLU A 405 21.36 -12.95 7.39
N GLU A 406 20.40 -13.28 8.27
CA GLU A 406 19.00 -13.58 7.91
C GLU A 406 18.33 -12.35 7.29
N ILE A 407 18.09 -12.38 5.99
CA ILE A 407 17.27 -11.37 5.31
C ILE A 407 15.80 -11.73 5.59
N GLU A 408 15.22 -11.12 6.62
CA GLU A 408 13.83 -11.36 7.03
C GLU A 408 12.84 -10.56 6.15
N THR A 409 12.08 -11.24 5.28
CA THR A 409 10.76 -10.72 4.88
C THR A 409 9.80 -10.85 6.08
N PHE A 410 8.64 -10.16 6.07
CA PHE A 410 7.69 -10.32 7.18
C PHE A 410 7.17 -11.77 7.33
N GLN A 411 7.21 -12.58 6.26
CA GLN A 411 6.80 -13.99 6.28
C GLN A 411 7.87 -14.88 6.95
N ASP A 412 9.14 -14.52 6.77
CA ASP A 412 10.32 -15.21 7.30
C ASP A 412 10.84 -14.60 8.61
N SER A 413 10.19 -13.53 9.09
CA SER A 413 10.63 -12.83 10.28
C SER A 413 10.52 -13.72 11.51
N ILE A 414 11.59 -13.81 12.31
CA ILE A 414 11.57 -14.55 13.56
C ILE A 414 10.58 -13.92 14.56
N ILE A 415 10.38 -12.60 14.45
CA ILE A 415 9.51 -11.84 15.35
C ILE A 415 8.04 -11.91 14.90
N PHE A 416 7.78 -11.68 13.62
CA PHE A 416 6.41 -11.54 13.10
C PHE A 416 5.87 -12.76 12.36
N GLY A 417 6.73 -13.71 11.98
CA GLY A 417 6.38 -14.87 11.15
C GLY A 417 5.21 -15.65 11.73
N ASN A 418 5.24 -16.05 13.00
CA ASN A 418 4.14 -16.79 13.63
C ASN A 418 2.86 -15.97 13.89
N ILE A 419 2.86 -14.67 13.58
CA ILE A 419 1.69 -13.80 13.66
C ILE A 419 1.07 -13.60 12.28
N LEU A 420 1.90 -13.38 11.25
CA LEU A 420 1.48 -13.05 9.88
C LEU A 420 1.54 -14.25 8.92
N SER A 421 2.09 -15.36 9.39
CA SER A 421 2.17 -16.66 8.74
C SER A 421 2.07 -17.77 9.81
N THR A 422 2.19 -19.02 9.38
CA THR A 422 2.31 -20.19 10.24
C THR A 422 3.43 -21.06 9.70
N SER A 423 4.05 -21.88 10.54
CA SER A 423 5.07 -22.84 10.08
C SER A 423 4.56 -23.75 8.96
N GLU A 424 3.32 -24.23 9.05
CA GLU A 424 2.67 -25.06 8.03
C GLU A 424 2.55 -24.33 6.69
N SER A 425 2.02 -23.10 6.69
CA SER A 425 1.87 -22.32 5.44
C SER A 425 3.22 -21.87 4.87
N ALA A 426 4.17 -21.49 5.72
CA ALA A 426 5.51 -21.09 5.29
C ALA A 426 6.27 -22.27 4.68
N ALA A 427 6.13 -23.47 5.25
CA ALA A 427 6.74 -24.68 4.71
C ALA A 427 6.22 -25.00 3.30
N ILE A 428 4.91 -24.88 3.03
CA ILE A 428 4.33 -25.08 1.70
C ILE A 428 4.97 -24.17 0.66
N TRP A 429 5.13 -22.88 0.99
CA TRP A 429 5.62 -21.87 0.06
C TRP A 429 7.14 -21.65 0.08
N SER A 430 7.88 -22.52 0.76
CA SER A 430 9.35 -22.46 0.81
C SER A 430 9.99 -22.91 -0.53
N ASP A 431 11.20 -22.41 -0.81
CA ASP A 431 11.97 -22.82 -1.98
C ASP A 431 12.23 -24.33 -2.03
N ARG A 432 12.41 -24.95 -0.85
CA ARG A 432 12.60 -26.41 -0.75
C ARG A 432 11.37 -27.17 -1.22
N THR A 433 10.18 -26.80 -0.75
CA THR A 433 8.94 -27.45 -1.15
C THR A 433 8.62 -27.18 -2.62
N ARG A 434 8.80 -25.94 -3.09
CA ARG A 434 8.61 -25.60 -4.51
C ARG A 434 9.52 -26.43 -5.42
N THR A 435 10.80 -26.50 -5.09
CA THR A 435 11.78 -27.29 -5.85
C THR A 435 11.46 -28.79 -5.77
N GLN A 436 11.00 -29.29 -4.62
CA GLN A 436 10.53 -30.67 -4.50
C GLN A 436 9.29 -30.96 -5.37
N CYS A 437 8.40 -29.98 -5.57
CA CYS A 437 7.30 -30.11 -6.51
C CYS A 437 7.78 -30.17 -7.97
N TYR A 438 8.83 -29.40 -8.33
CA TYR A 438 9.47 -29.52 -9.65
C TYR A 438 10.03 -30.94 -9.86
N LEU A 439 10.75 -31.48 -8.86
CA LEU A 439 11.26 -32.84 -8.91
C LEU A 439 10.14 -33.88 -9.00
N ALA A 440 9.03 -33.69 -8.27
CA ALA A 440 7.88 -34.58 -8.33
C ALA A 440 7.27 -34.63 -9.74
N PHE A 441 7.16 -33.46 -10.40
CA PHE A 441 6.74 -33.39 -11.80
C PHE A 441 7.70 -34.14 -12.72
N GLU A 442 9.01 -33.87 -12.65
CA GLU A 442 10.02 -34.50 -13.52
C GLU A 442 10.05 -36.03 -13.34
N GLY A 443 10.00 -36.50 -12.09
CA GLY A 443 9.96 -37.93 -11.79
C GLY A 443 8.68 -38.59 -12.32
N ALA A 444 7.52 -37.95 -12.17
CA ALA A 444 6.26 -38.44 -12.67
C ALA A 444 6.19 -38.41 -14.22
N LEU A 445 6.79 -37.40 -14.85
CA LEU A 445 6.89 -37.29 -16.30
C LEU A 445 7.74 -38.43 -16.86
N ALA A 446 8.94 -38.63 -16.32
CA ALA A 446 9.83 -39.73 -16.73
C ALA A 446 9.16 -41.10 -16.55
N LYS A 447 8.46 -41.31 -15.41
CA LYS A 447 7.69 -42.53 -15.14
C LYS A 447 6.58 -42.75 -16.16
N SER A 448 5.82 -41.71 -16.49
CA SER A 448 4.72 -41.77 -17.46
C SER A 448 5.24 -42.05 -18.88
N GLN A 449 6.33 -41.38 -19.26
CA GLN A 449 6.95 -41.53 -20.57
C GLN A 449 7.59 -42.91 -20.77
N ALA A 450 8.21 -43.48 -19.75
CA ALA A 450 8.76 -44.83 -19.81
C ALA A 450 7.68 -45.90 -20.01
N ARG A 451 6.53 -45.78 -19.32
CA ARG A 451 5.38 -46.68 -19.52
C ARG A 451 4.85 -46.64 -20.95
N LEU A 452 4.93 -45.48 -21.59
CA LEU A 452 4.48 -45.26 -22.96
C LEU A 452 5.58 -45.54 -24.00
N GLY A 453 6.78 -45.95 -23.57
CA GLY A 453 7.92 -46.21 -24.44
C GLY A 453 8.49 -44.96 -25.13
N ILE A 454 8.20 -43.76 -24.61
CA ILE A 454 8.72 -42.47 -25.12
C ILE A 454 10.20 -42.32 -24.79
N ILE A 455 10.58 -42.69 -23.56
CA ILE A 455 11.97 -42.68 -23.09
C ILE A 455 12.39 -44.08 -22.62
N PRO A 456 13.69 -44.43 -22.63
CA PRO A 456 14.17 -45.72 -22.13
C PRO A 456 13.89 -45.90 -20.64
N GLN A 457 13.42 -47.09 -20.23
CA GLN A 457 13.12 -47.40 -18.82
C GLN A 457 14.30 -47.10 -17.88
N LYS A 458 15.52 -47.45 -18.31
CA LYS A 458 16.74 -47.22 -17.54
C LYS A 458 17.00 -45.73 -17.27
N ALA A 459 16.76 -44.86 -18.25
CA ALA A 459 16.89 -43.41 -18.07
C ALA A 459 15.85 -42.91 -17.05
N ALA A 460 14.60 -43.37 -17.19
CA ALA A 460 13.53 -43.02 -16.27
C ALA A 460 13.82 -43.45 -14.83
N ASP A 461 14.35 -44.65 -14.61
CA ASP A 461 14.67 -45.16 -13.27
C ASP A 461 15.70 -44.26 -12.56
N HIS A 462 16.73 -43.79 -13.26
CA HIS A 462 17.73 -42.88 -12.70
C HIS A 462 17.20 -41.47 -12.49
N ILE A 463 16.35 -40.96 -13.39
CA ILE A 463 15.68 -39.66 -13.23
C ILE A 463 14.76 -39.68 -12.00
N ILE A 464 13.93 -40.72 -11.88
CA ILE A 464 13.03 -40.91 -10.74
C ILE A 464 13.85 -40.95 -9.44
N GLN A 465 14.94 -41.69 -9.42
CA GLN A 465 15.79 -41.81 -8.23
C GLN A 465 16.36 -40.46 -7.77
N PHE A 466 16.78 -39.59 -8.71
CA PHE A 466 17.22 -38.23 -8.37
C PHE A 466 16.07 -37.40 -7.77
N CYS A 467 14.88 -37.49 -8.37
CA CYS A 467 13.72 -36.69 -7.98
C CYS A 467 13.12 -37.03 -6.60
N LEU A 468 13.48 -38.16 -6.00
CA LEU A 468 12.98 -38.60 -4.69
C LEU A 468 13.53 -37.78 -3.51
N ASP A 469 14.65 -37.07 -3.67
CA ASP A 469 15.33 -36.39 -2.57
C ASP A 469 15.82 -35.00 -2.96
N ILE A 470 15.23 -33.99 -2.35
CA ILE A 470 15.60 -32.58 -2.53
C ILE A 470 17.08 -32.28 -2.22
N ARG A 471 17.75 -33.11 -1.41
CA ARG A 471 19.18 -32.95 -1.10
C ARG A 471 20.08 -33.19 -2.30
N ASN A 472 19.56 -33.77 -3.37
CA ASN A 472 20.29 -33.93 -4.63
C ASN A 472 20.43 -32.61 -5.41
N VAL A 473 19.67 -31.58 -5.03
CA VAL A 473 19.74 -30.25 -5.65
C VAL A 473 20.67 -29.33 -4.84
N ASP A 474 21.65 -28.75 -5.52
CA ASP A 474 22.49 -27.66 -5.03
C ASP A 474 21.71 -26.33 -5.17
N PHE A 475 21.27 -25.79 -4.03
CA PHE A 475 20.51 -24.53 -3.98
C PHE A 475 21.35 -23.29 -4.27
N ASP A 476 22.66 -23.32 -4.01
CA ASP A 476 23.54 -22.19 -4.32
C ASP A 476 23.80 -22.09 -5.82
N GLU A 477 23.97 -23.23 -6.50
CA GLU A 477 23.98 -23.30 -7.96
C GLU A 477 22.62 -22.91 -8.52
N LEU A 478 21.52 -23.45 -7.99
CA LEU A 478 20.17 -23.15 -8.46
C LEU A 478 19.86 -21.65 -8.37
N ARG A 479 20.20 -20.99 -7.26
CA ARG A 479 20.04 -19.53 -7.10
C ARG A 479 20.77 -18.77 -8.21
N ARG A 480 22.07 -19.05 -8.41
CA ARG A 480 22.88 -18.38 -9.44
C ARG A 480 22.34 -18.59 -10.85
N GLN A 481 21.91 -19.81 -11.17
CA GLN A 481 21.31 -20.12 -12.47
C GLN A 481 19.97 -19.41 -12.64
N THR A 482 19.15 -19.35 -11.60
CA THR A 482 17.86 -18.65 -11.63
C THR A 482 18.04 -17.16 -11.91
N GLU A 483 19.01 -16.50 -11.26
CA GLU A 483 19.34 -15.08 -11.51
C GLU A 483 19.80 -14.83 -12.95
N LEU A 484 20.54 -15.78 -13.53
CA LEU A 484 21.05 -15.67 -14.90
C LEU A 484 19.96 -15.94 -15.96
N ILE A 485 19.15 -16.98 -15.75
CA ILE A 485 18.18 -17.51 -16.73
C ILE A 485 16.83 -16.77 -16.63
N GLY A 486 16.48 -16.27 -15.44
CA GLY A 486 15.17 -15.71 -15.11
C GLY A 486 14.17 -16.73 -14.57
N TYR A 487 14.47 -18.03 -14.65
CA TYR A 487 13.57 -19.11 -14.23
C TYR A 487 14.33 -20.24 -13.52
N PRO A 488 13.77 -20.86 -12.47
CA PRO A 488 14.47 -21.90 -11.70
C PRO A 488 14.47 -23.29 -12.36
N VAL A 489 13.51 -23.59 -13.24
CA VAL A 489 13.30 -24.95 -13.78
C VAL A 489 14.52 -25.44 -14.57
N LEU A 490 15.09 -24.61 -15.44
CA LEU A 490 16.25 -25.02 -16.23
C LEU A 490 17.46 -25.35 -15.35
N GLY A 491 17.68 -24.60 -14.26
CA GLY A 491 18.73 -24.89 -13.29
C GLY A 491 18.54 -26.26 -12.62
N VAL A 492 17.30 -26.62 -12.27
CA VAL A 492 16.97 -27.96 -11.73
C VAL A 492 17.22 -29.05 -12.78
N VAL A 493 16.75 -28.86 -14.01
CA VAL A 493 16.91 -29.83 -15.10
C VAL A 493 18.39 -30.05 -15.42
N GLN A 494 19.21 -29.01 -15.49
CA GLN A 494 20.66 -29.14 -15.73
C GLN A 494 21.36 -29.96 -14.63
N GLN A 495 20.98 -29.76 -13.37
CA GLN A 495 21.53 -30.54 -12.26
C GLN A 495 21.10 -32.01 -12.34
N LEU A 496 19.83 -32.27 -12.67
CA LEU A 496 19.30 -33.62 -12.90
C LEU A 496 20.04 -34.32 -14.06
N VAL A 497 20.15 -33.68 -15.22
CA VAL A 497 20.86 -34.20 -16.40
C VAL A 497 22.30 -34.55 -16.05
N LYS A 498 23.02 -33.62 -15.40
CA LYS A 498 24.41 -33.83 -14.98
C LYS A 498 24.54 -35.04 -14.06
N HIS A 499 23.71 -35.12 -13.01
CA HIS A 499 23.76 -36.21 -12.05
C HIS A 499 23.49 -37.58 -12.70
N VAL A 500 22.50 -37.66 -13.58
CA VAL A 500 22.18 -38.91 -14.28
C VAL A 500 23.28 -39.30 -15.27
N ASN A 501 23.88 -38.33 -15.98
CA ASN A 501 24.99 -38.56 -16.89
C ASN A 501 26.29 -38.98 -16.18
N ASP A 502 26.51 -38.54 -14.93
CA ASP A 502 27.63 -38.98 -14.09
C ASP A 502 27.53 -40.47 -13.73
N ILE A 503 26.32 -41.06 -13.74
CA ILE A 503 26.09 -42.50 -13.56
C ILE A 503 26.37 -43.24 -14.89
N GLU A 504 25.73 -42.80 -15.97
CA GLU A 504 25.96 -43.31 -17.32
C GLU A 504 25.68 -42.24 -18.36
N SER A 505 26.70 -41.94 -19.18
CA SER A 505 26.65 -40.88 -20.18
C SER A 505 25.51 -41.09 -21.18
N GLY A 506 24.71 -40.04 -21.41
CA GLY A 506 23.60 -40.03 -22.35
C GLY A 506 22.24 -40.39 -21.75
N LEU A 507 22.19 -40.91 -20.51
CA LEU A 507 20.91 -41.20 -19.86
C LEU A 507 20.20 -39.93 -19.38
N GLY A 508 20.95 -38.89 -19.00
CA GLY A 508 20.39 -37.63 -18.53
C GLY A 508 19.66 -36.85 -19.62
N GLU A 509 20.00 -37.07 -20.89
CA GLU A 509 19.42 -36.37 -22.06
C GLU A 509 17.91 -36.61 -22.25
N TRP A 510 17.33 -37.56 -21.51
CA TRP A 510 15.90 -37.88 -21.51
C TRP A 510 15.09 -37.13 -20.44
N ALA A 511 15.74 -36.36 -19.56
CA ALA A 511 15.06 -35.53 -18.57
C ALA A 511 14.27 -34.39 -19.23
N HIS A 512 13.15 -33.97 -18.62
CA HIS A 512 12.31 -32.87 -19.11
C HIS A 512 11.78 -33.05 -20.56
N TRP A 513 11.74 -34.29 -21.07
CA TRP A 513 11.45 -34.53 -22.48
C TRP A 513 10.05 -34.04 -22.88
N GLY A 514 9.99 -33.10 -23.81
CA GLY A 514 8.74 -32.57 -24.37
C GLY A 514 7.94 -31.62 -23.46
N ALA A 515 8.40 -31.37 -22.24
CA ALA A 515 7.85 -30.36 -21.35
C ALA A 515 8.43 -28.95 -21.64
N THR A 516 7.83 -27.93 -21.04
CA THR A 516 8.37 -26.58 -20.98
C THR A 516 8.43 -26.06 -19.55
N THR A 517 9.22 -25.01 -19.29
CA THR A 517 9.35 -24.36 -17.96
C THR A 517 8.02 -24.17 -17.26
N GLN A 518 7.01 -23.66 -17.97
CA GLN A 518 5.71 -23.34 -17.40
C GLN A 518 4.90 -24.59 -17.00
N ASP A 519 5.04 -25.73 -17.70
CA ASP A 519 4.39 -26.99 -17.31
C ASP A 519 4.78 -27.38 -15.88
N VAL A 520 6.07 -27.25 -15.58
CA VAL A 520 6.65 -27.59 -14.27
C VAL A 520 6.23 -26.57 -13.22
N THR A 521 6.37 -25.28 -13.52
CA THR A 521 6.09 -24.19 -12.58
C THR A 521 4.62 -24.12 -12.18
N ASP A 522 3.71 -24.21 -13.16
CA ASP A 522 2.27 -24.11 -12.89
C ASP A 522 1.74 -25.37 -12.20
N THR A 523 2.21 -26.57 -12.58
CA THR A 523 1.86 -27.80 -11.87
C THR A 523 2.34 -27.79 -10.42
N ALA A 524 3.57 -27.32 -10.17
CA ALA A 524 4.07 -27.15 -8.81
C ALA A 524 3.25 -26.13 -8.01
N THR A 525 2.86 -25.03 -8.64
CA THR A 525 2.00 -24.01 -8.03
C THR A 525 0.63 -24.58 -7.66
N VAL A 526 0.01 -25.39 -8.54
CA VAL A 526 -1.26 -26.09 -8.25
C VAL A 526 -1.13 -27.03 -7.06
N ILE A 527 -0.04 -27.79 -6.95
CA ILE A 527 0.22 -28.66 -5.79
C ILE A 527 0.32 -27.84 -4.50
N GLN A 528 1.11 -26.76 -4.50
CA GLN A 528 1.23 -25.86 -3.33
C GLN A 528 -0.11 -25.22 -2.95
N LEU A 529 -0.92 -24.82 -3.95
CA LEU A 529 -2.25 -24.27 -3.71
C LEU A 529 -3.22 -25.32 -3.18
N TRP A 530 -3.12 -26.58 -3.60
CA TRP A 530 -3.96 -27.66 -3.09
C TRP A 530 -3.66 -27.95 -1.61
N ASP A 531 -2.39 -28.00 -1.23
CA ASP A 531 -1.99 -28.10 0.17
C ASP A 531 -2.48 -26.88 0.99
N THR A 532 -2.40 -25.69 0.39
CA THR A 532 -2.90 -24.44 1.00
C THR A 532 -4.42 -24.49 1.23
N LEU A 533 -5.20 -24.96 0.24
CA LEU A 533 -6.65 -25.13 0.38
C LEU A 533 -7.00 -26.13 1.50
N SER A 534 -6.19 -27.17 1.67
CA SER A 534 -6.33 -28.12 2.79
C SER A 534 -6.12 -27.45 4.15
N LEU A 535 -5.16 -26.51 4.26
CA LEU A 535 -5.00 -25.68 5.48
C LEU A 535 -6.22 -24.80 5.74
N PHE A 536 -6.77 -24.17 4.69
CA PHE A 536 -7.96 -23.34 4.80
C PHE A 536 -9.18 -24.15 5.21
N GLU A 537 -9.37 -25.35 4.65
CA GLU A 537 -10.48 -26.23 5.02
C GLU A 537 -10.45 -26.61 6.50
N ARG A 538 -9.28 -27.00 7.03
CA ARG A 538 -9.12 -27.31 8.47
C ARG A 538 -9.48 -26.10 9.34
N SER A 539 -8.99 -24.92 8.99
CA SER A 539 -9.26 -23.70 9.74
C SER A 539 -10.73 -23.27 9.65
N LEU A 540 -11.36 -23.43 8.49
CA LEU A 540 -12.79 -23.18 8.30
C LEU A 540 -13.65 -24.12 9.12
N GLN A 541 -13.33 -25.41 9.15
CA GLN A 541 -14.05 -26.39 9.95
C GLN A 541 -13.97 -26.05 11.44
N GLU A 542 -12.81 -25.60 11.91
CA GLU A 542 -12.63 -25.13 13.29
C GLU A 542 -13.50 -23.90 13.60
N ILE A 543 -13.48 -22.88 12.73
CA ILE A 543 -14.32 -21.68 12.87
C ILE A 543 -15.81 -22.05 12.89
N ILE A 544 -16.26 -22.91 11.96
CA ILE A 544 -17.65 -23.36 11.84
C ILE A 544 -18.09 -24.07 13.11
N SER A 545 -17.26 -24.99 13.63
CA SER A 545 -17.55 -25.71 14.87
C SER A 545 -17.68 -24.76 16.07
N ARG A 546 -16.70 -23.85 16.25
CA ARG A 546 -16.69 -22.89 17.35
C ARG A 546 -17.84 -21.89 17.26
N LEU A 547 -18.17 -21.39 16.06
CA LEU A 547 -19.32 -20.51 15.85
C LEU A 547 -20.66 -21.21 16.08
N SER A 548 -20.78 -22.49 15.70
CA SER A 548 -21.98 -23.28 15.96
C SER A 548 -22.23 -23.39 17.47
N LYS A 549 -21.19 -23.73 18.23
CA LYS A 549 -21.27 -23.77 19.70
C LYS A 549 -21.64 -22.40 20.30
N LEU A 550 -21.03 -21.32 19.83
CA LEU A 550 -21.27 -19.98 20.35
C LEU A 550 -22.69 -19.48 20.03
N ALA A 551 -23.19 -19.76 18.81
CA ALA A 551 -24.55 -19.45 18.39
C ALA A 551 -25.58 -20.21 19.22
N ASP A 552 -25.33 -21.49 19.51
CA ASP A 552 -26.21 -22.32 20.33
C ASP A 552 -26.20 -21.89 21.80
N THR A 553 -25.02 -21.68 22.38
CA THR A 553 -24.85 -21.25 23.79
C THR A 553 -25.59 -19.94 24.08
N HIS A 554 -25.55 -18.99 23.14
CA HIS A 554 -26.16 -17.68 23.29
C HIS A 554 -27.43 -17.49 22.44
N ARG A 555 -28.08 -18.59 22.08
CA ARG A 555 -29.28 -18.65 21.24
C ARG A 555 -30.33 -17.60 21.60
N THR A 556 -30.55 -17.39 22.89
CA THR A 556 -31.58 -16.51 23.46
C THR A 556 -31.02 -15.32 24.24
N THR A 557 -29.69 -15.12 24.28
CA THR A 557 -29.09 -14.00 25.02
C THR A 557 -29.46 -12.66 24.35
N PRO A 558 -30.27 -11.79 24.97
CA PRO A 558 -30.77 -10.59 24.32
C PRO A 558 -29.68 -9.52 24.23
N MET A 559 -29.63 -8.81 23.10
CA MET A 559 -28.74 -7.67 22.86
C MET A 559 -29.39 -6.64 21.93
N ALA A 560 -28.86 -5.42 21.90
CA ALA A 560 -29.30 -4.41 20.95
C ALA A 560 -28.79 -4.69 19.53
N ALA A 561 -29.69 -4.76 18.54
CA ALA A 561 -29.28 -4.66 17.15
C ALA A 561 -28.85 -3.23 16.84
N ARG A 562 -27.82 -3.07 16.00
CA ARG A 562 -27.28 -1.77 15.61
C ARG A 562 -27.38 -1.57 14.10
N SER A 563 -28.04 -0.50 13.68
CA SER A 563 -28.10 -0.03 12.28
C SER A 563 -27.56 1.39 12.22
N ASN A 564 -26.63 1.67 11.30
CA ASN A 564 -25.90 2.95 11.25
C ASN A 564 -25.29 3.33 12.62
N LEU A 565 -24.78 2.31 13.34
CA LEU A 565 -24.24 2.41 14.71
C LEU A 565 -25.25 2.88 15.79
N GLN A 566 -26.54 2.99 15.46
CA GLN A 566 -27.62 3.32 16.40
C GLN A 566 -28.39 2.07 16.83
N HIS A 567 -28.93 2.06 18.06
CA HIS A 567 -29.85 1.02 18.49
C HIS A 567 -31.10 1.00 17.60
N ALA A 568 -31.48 -0.18 17.13
CA ALA A 568 -32.65 -0.39 16.27
C ALA A 568 -33.75 -1.13 17.04
N VAL A 569 -33.62 -2.47 17.11
CA VAL A 569 -34.54 -3.37 17.83
C VAL A 569 -33.72 -4.41 18.61
N PRO A 570 -34.31 -5.14 19.57
CA PRO A 570 -33.65 -6.25 20.22
C PRO A 570 -33.41 -7.43 19.26
N MET A 571 -32.33 -8.17 19.47
CA MET A 571 -32.02 -9.44 18.80
C MET A 571 -31.25 -10.34 19.77
N SER A 572 -31.09 -11.63 19.47
CA SER A 572 -30.19 -12.47 20.28
C SER A 572 -28.73 -12.42 19.81
N PHE A 573 -27.77 -12.55 20.73
CA PHE A 573 -26.35 -12.69 20.36
C PHE A 573 -26.11 -13.95 19.53
N GLY A 574 -26.82 -15.04 19.85
CA GLY A 574 -26.83 -16.26 19.05
C GLY A 574 -27.22 -16.00 17.60
N PHE A 575 -28.24 -15.17 17.34
CA PHE A 575 -28.61 -14.77 15.97
C PHE A 575 -27.49 -14.01 15.26
N LYS A 576 -26.72 -13.16 15.96
CA LYS A 576 -25.53 -12.49 15.39
C LYS A 576 -24.49 -13.53 14.94
N MET A 577 -24.24 -14.53 15.77
CA MET A 577 -23.26 -15.58 15.49
C MET A 577 -23.75 -16.54 14.39
N ALA A 578 -25.03 -16.90 14.38
CA ALA A 578 -25.63 -17.71 13.31
C ALA A 578 -25.55 -17.03 11.93
N ARG A 579 -25.73 -15.70 11.85
CA ARG A 579 -25.51 -14.95 10.60
C ARG A 579 -24.07 -15.06 10.08
N LEU A 580 -23.10 -15.05 10.99
CA LEU A 580 -21.69 -15.22 10.66
C LEU A 580 -21.39 -16.68 10.25
N LEU A 581 -21.89 -17.65 11.01
CA LEU A 581 -21.79 -19.08 10.71
C LEU A 581 -22.32 -19.39 9.30
N ALA A 582 -23.49 -18.88 8.94
CA ALA A 582 -24.06 -19.06 7.61
C ALA A 582 -23.13 -18.54 6.48
N SER A 583 -22.35 -17.49 6.75
CA SER A 583 -21.36 -16.98 5.79
C SER A 583 -20.18 -17.94 5.63
N PHE A 584 -19.66 -18.49 6.72
CA PHE A 584 -18.61 -19.50 6.68
C PHE A 584 -19.06 -20.83 6.05
N LEU A 585 -20.32 -21.25 6.24
CA LEU A 585 -20.88 -22.40 5.53
C LEU A 585 -20.89 -22.20 4.01
N ARG A 586 -21.19 -20.98 3.52
CA ARG A 586 -21.07 -20.65 2.10
C ARG A 586 -19.62 -20.63 1.62
N HIS A 587 -18.69 -20.19 2.46
CA HIS A 587 -17.26 -20.24 2.12
C HIS A 587 -16.70 -21.65 2.04
N ARG A 588 -17.17 -22.57 2.89
CA ARG A 588 -16.84 -24.00 2.78
C ARG A 588 -17.25 -24.56 1.40
N GLN A 589 -18.42 -24.18 0.90
CA GLN A 589 -18.84 -24.54 -0.45
C GLN A 589 -17.93 -23.92 -1.52
N ARG A 590 -17.67 -22.60 -1.45
CA ARG A 590 -16.79 -21.91 -2.41
C ARG A 590 -15.39 -22.51 -2.46
N LEU A 591 -14.84 -22.91 -1.31
CA LEU A 591 -13.55 -23.58 -1.22
C LEU A 591 -13.58 -24.88 -2.04
N LYS A 592 -14.60 -25.72 -1.87
CA LYS A 592 -14.74 -26.96 -2.65
C LYS A 592 -14.95 -26.71 -4.14
N ASP A 593 -15.67 -25.66 -4.49
CA ASP A 593 -15.86 -25.27 -5.89
C ASP A 593 -14.52 -24.86 -6.52
N VAL A 594 -13.71 -24.03 -5.83
CA VAL A 594 -12.38 -23.61 -6.28
C VAL A 594 -11.41 -24.78 -6.33
N GLU A 595 -11.34 -25.60 -5.27
CA GLU A 595 -10.51 -26.82 -5.23
C GLU A 595 -10.79 -27.71 -6.43
N THR A 596 -12.08 -27.87 -6.79
CA THR A 596 -12.50 -28.69 -7.93
C THR A 596 -11.97 -28.16 -9.27
N ARG A 597 -11.92 -26.84 -9.47
CA ARG A 597 -11.45 -26.23 -10.73
C ARG A 597 -9.93 -26.05 -10.80
N LEU A 598 -9.30 -25.79 -9.66
CA LEU A 598 -7.88 -25.47 -9.54
C LEU A 598 -6.95 -26.69 -9.65
N THR A 599 -7.40 -27.86 -9.21
CA THR A 599 -6.59 -29.10 -9.11
C THR A 599 -6.42 -29.83 -10.45
N VAL A 600 -5.90 -29.12 -11.46
CA VAL A 600 -5.60 -29.63 -12.81
C VAL A 600 -4.10 -29.59 -13.09
N LEU A 601 -3.62 -30.53 -13.90
CA LEU A 601 -2.24 -30.58 -14.40
C LEU A 601 -2.00 -29.45 -15.41
N GLU A 602 -0.79 -28.87 -15.45
CA GLU A 602 -0.28 -28.18 -16.63
C GLU A 602 0.81 -29.03 -17.29
N PHE A 603 0.53 -29.49 -18.51
CA PHE A 603 1.49 -30.21 -19.35
C PHE A 603 1.04 -30.12 -20.79
N SER A 604 1.53 -29.09 -21.46
CA SER A 604 1.09 -28.76 -22.81
C SER A 604 2.26 -28.43 -23.76
N GLY A 605 3.49 -28.44 -23.26
CA GLY A 605 4.71 -28.22 -24.06
C GLY A 605 4.87 -26.76 -24.49
N ALA A 606 5.85 -26.48 -25.34
CA ALA A 606 6.37 -25.13 -25.57
C ALA A 606 5.33 -24.01 -25.87
N ALA A 607 4.23 -24.34 -26.55
CA ALA A 607 3.17 -23.38 -26.93
C ALA A 607 1.78 -24.00 -26.80
N GLY A 608 1.57 -24.91 -25.84
CA GLY A 608 0.25 -25.49 -25.59
C GLY A 608 -0.19 -26.61 -26.55
N THR A 609 0.67 -27.09 -27.45
CA THR A 609 0.30 -28.01 -28.55
C THR A 609 0.80 -29.45 -28.40
N LEU A 610 1.68 -29.71 -27.44
CA LEU A 610 2.37 -31.01 -27.27
C LEU A 610 3.06 -31.54 -28.55
N ALA A 611 3.49 -30.65 -29.45
CA ALA A 611 4.01 -31.01 -30.77
C ALA A 611 5.23 -31.95 -30.75
N THR A 612 6.02 -31.91 -29.67
CA THR A 612 7.19 -32.78 -29.44
C THR A 612 6.82 -34.23 -29.17
N LEU A 613 5.57 -34.51 -28.77
CA LEU A 613 5.02 -35.84 -28.53
C LEU A 613 4.05 -36.23 -29.64
N ALA A 614 4.57 -36.28 -30.86
CA ALA A 614 3.80 -36.55 -32.07
C ALA A 614 3.10 -37.93 -32.05
N PRO A 615 1.95 -38.07 -32.74
CA PRO A 615 1.28 -39.36 -32.94
C PRO A 615 2.21 -40.44 -33.49
N THR A 616 2.05 -41.66 -33.01
CA THR A 616 2.71 -42.86 -33.57
C THR A 616 1.65 -43.85 -34.06
N SER A 617 2.05 -44.83 -34.88
CA SER A 617 1.13 -45.88 -35.32
C SER A 617 0.53 -46.69 -34.16
N GLN A 618 1.23 -46.80 -33.03
CA GLN A 618 0.76 -47.49 -31.83
C GLN A 618 -0.09 -46.57 -30.92
N HIS A 619 0.20 -45.27 -30.93
CA HIS A 619 -0.43 -44.26 -30.07
C HIS A 619 -0.77 -43.00 -30.88
N PRO A 620 -1.97 -42.93 -31.48
CA PRO A 620 -2.38 -41.80 -32.33
C PRO A 620 -2.59 -40.48 -31.55
N ASP A 621 -2.66 -40.56 -30.23
CA ASP A 621 -2.86 -39.45 -29.28
C ASP A 621 -1.74 -39.40 -28.22
N LEU A 622 -0.52 -39.79 -28.58
CA LEU A 622 0.61 -40.03 -27.65
C LEU A 622 0.81 -38.91 -26.62
N GLY A 623 0.86 -37.64 -27.06
CA GLY A 623 0.96 -36.48 -26.16
C GLY A 623 -0.18 -36.40 -25.13
N LEU A 624 -1.43 -36.48 -25.58
CA LEU A 624 -2.62 -36.44 -24.71
C LEU A 624 -2.72 -37.67 -23.79
N ARG A 625 -2.20 -38.81 -24.23
CA ARG A 625 -2.11 -40.01 -23.40
C ARG A 625 -1.03 -39.86 -22.33
N CYS A 626 0.11 -39.25 -22.66
CA CYS A 626 1.14 -38.89 -21.69
C CYS A 626 0.61 -37.92 -20.64
N GLN A 627 -0.14 -36.88 -21.05
CA GLN A 627 -0.80 -35.94 -20.15
C GLN A 627 -1.74 -36.64 -19.15
N ARG A 628 -2.53 -37.62 -19.61
CA ARG A 628 -3.41 -38.42 -18.74
C ARG A 628 -2.65 -39.28 -17.73
N GLU A 629 -1.58 -39.95 -18.15
CA GLU A 629 -0.76 -40.77 -17.25
C GLU A 629 -0.02 -39.90 -16.22
N LEU A 630 0.49 -38.73 -16.63
CA LEU A 630 1.14 -37.77 -15.74
C LEU A 630 0.15 -37.21 -14.70
N ALA A 631 -1.03 -36.78 -15.14
CA ALA A 631 -2.07 -36.28 -14.24
C ALA A 631 -2.45 -37.33 -13.19
N LYS A 632 -2.61 -38.58 -13.62
CA LYS A 632 -2.88 -39.71 -12.72
C LYS A 632 -1.74 -39.94 -11.72
N ASP A 633 -0.48 -39.87 -12.15
CA ASP A 633 0.68 -40.08 -11.28
C ASP A 633 0.85 -38.96 -10.24
N LEU A 634 0.46 -37.73 -10.57
CA LEU A 634 0.47 -36.58 -9.67
C LEU A 634 -0.85 -36.41 -8.89
N ASN A 635 -1.84 -37.29 -9.11
CA ASN A 635 -3.19 -37.19 -8.54
C ASN A 635 -3.89 -35.84 -8.83
N LEU A 636 -3.68 -35.32 -10.04
CA LEU A 636 -4.31 -34.12 -10.56
C LEU A 636 -5.33 -34.48 -11.65
N LYS A 637 -6.24 -33.57 -11.93
CA LYS A 637 -7.18 -33.71 -13.06
C LYS A 637 -6.47 -33.38 -14.36
N VAL A 638 -6.98 -33.97 -15.44
CA VAL A 638 -6.57 -33.64 -16.80
C VAL A 638 -7.24 -32.32 -17.18
N PRO A 639 -6.51 -31.33 -17.70
CA PRO A 639 -7.12 -30.09 -18.15
C PRO A 639 -7.91 -30.30 -19.46
N ASP A 640 -8.88 -29.43 -19.74
CA ASP A 640 -9.64 -29.48 -21.00
C ASP A 640 -8.76 -29.15 -22.22
N ILE A 641 -7.83 -28.22 -22.03
CA ILE A 641 -6.83 -27.74 -22.99
C ILE A 641 -5.68 -27.07 -22.22
N ALA A 642 -4.58 -26.71 -22.89
CA ALA A 642 -3.52 -25.88 -22.32
C ALA A 642 -4.08 -24.61 -21.67
N TRP A 643 -3.54 -24.22 -20.53
CA TRP A 643 -3.99 -23.03 -19.79
C TRP A 643 -2.81 -22.16 -19.35
N HIS A 644 -1.72 -22.16 -20.14
CA HIS A 644 -0.54 -21.32 -19.91
C HIS A 644 -0.92 -19.85 -19.71
N SER A 645 -1.80 -19.29 -20.56
CA SER A 645 -2.26 -17.90 -20.45
C SER A 645 -3.70 -17.72 -19.97
N GLU A 646 -4.46 -18.80 -19.81
CA GLU A 646 -5.78 -18.80 -19.18
C GLU A 646 -5.68 -18.92 -17.65
N ARG A 647 -5.43 -17.78 -16.99
CA ARG A 647 -5.16 -17.71 -15.53
C ARG A 647 -6.41 -17.60 -14.63
N ASP A 648 -7.59 -17.88 -15.15
CA ASP A 648 -8.86 -17.73 -14.42
C ASP A 648 -8.91 -18.58 -13.14
N ARG A 649 -8.33 -19.79 -13.17
CA ARG A 649 -8.22 -20.68 -11.99
C ARG A 649 -7.42 -20.07 -10.85
N ILE A 650 -6.34 -19.34 -11.18
CA ILE A 650 -5.47 -18.67 -10.19
C ILE A 650 -6.19 -17.43 -9.63
N ALA A 651 -6.85 -16.64 -10.49
CA ALA A 651 -7.66 -15.52 -10.05
C ALA A 651 -8.85 -15.95 -9.16
N ASP A 652 -9.49 -17.07 -9.46
CA ASP A 652 -10.54 -17.69 -8.64
C ASP A 652 -10.06 -17.98 -7.20
N PHE A 653 -8.82 -18.49 -7.05
CA PHE A 653 -8.20 -18.69 -5.75
C PHE A 653 -7.98 -17.35 -4.99
N GLY A 654 -7.51 -16.32 -5.69
CA GLY A 654 -7.40 -14.96 -5.15
C GLY A 654 -8.74 -14.42 -4.65
N ALA A 655 -9.79 -14.57 -5.46
CA ALA A 655 -11.15 -14.15 -5.10
C ALA A 655 -11.67 -14.85 -3.85
N LEU A 656 -11.43 -16.17 -3.72
CA LEU A 656 -11.76 -16.93 -2.51
C LEU A 656 -11.05 -16.36 -1.27
N CYS A 657 -9.73 -16.12 -1.36
CA CYS A 657 -8.93 -15.56 -0.27
C CYS A 657 -9.44 -14.17 0.16
N ALA A 658 -9.72 -13.30 -0.80
CA ALA A 658 -10.29 -11.97 -0.54
C ALA A 658 -11.65 -12.06 0.17
N MET A 659 -12.54 -12.97 -0.25
CA MET A 659 -13.87 -13.16 0.36
C MET A 659 -13.78 -13.72 1.79
N LEU A 660 -12.92 -14.72 2.01
CA LEU A 660 -12.67 -15.35 3.30
C LEU A 660 -12.19 -14.31 4.32
N THR A 661 -11.09 -13.64 4.00
CA THR A 661 -10.46 -12.67 4.90
C THR A 661 -11.36 -11.46 5.15
N SER A 662 -12.16 -11.02 4.18
CA SER A 662 -13.15 -9.96 4.38
C SER A 662 -14.23 -10.33 5.39
N THR A 663 -14.67 -11.59 5.40
CA THR A 663 -15.65 -12.07 6.38
C THR A 663 -15.06 -12.11 7.79
N CYS A 664 -13.78 -12.52 7.91
CA CYS A 664 -13.03 -12.43 9.16
C CYS A 664 -12.88 -10.97 9.64
N ALA A 665 -12.53 -10.04 8.75
CA ALA A 665 -12.40 -8.62 9.06
C ALA A 665 -13.72 -7.97 9.50
N LYS A 666 -14.84 -8.36 8.89
CA LYS A 666 -16.18 -7.96 9.32
C LYS A 666 -16.42 -8.40 10.77
N PHE A 667 -16.13 -9.66 11.10
CA PHE A 667 -16.30 -10.15 12.46
C PHE A 667 -15.37 -9.44 13.45
N ALA A 668 -14.09 -9.26 13.10
CA ALA A 668 -13.15 -8.49 13.90
C ALA A 668 -13.60 -7.04 14.13
N LEU A 669 -14.25 -6.41 13.15
CA LEU A 669 -14.83 -5.08 13.32
C LEU A 669 -16.00 -5.10 14.31
N ASP A 670 -16.92 -6.04 14.19
CA ASP A 670 -18.02 -6.20 15.15
C ASP A 670 -17.48 -6.40 16.58
N VAL A 671 -16.47 -7.24 16.76
CA VAL A 671 -15.83 -7.48 18.06
C VAL A 671 -15.16 -6.21 18.59
N LYS A 672 -14.42 -5.47 17.75
CA LYS A 672 -13.81 -4.19 18.17
C LYS A 672 -14.86 -3.21 18.70
N LEU A 673 -16.01 -3.11 18.04
CA LEU A 673 -17.11 -2.23 18.46
C LEU A 673 -17.78 -2.73 19.76
N MET A 674 -18.05 -4.04 19.86
CA MET A 674 -18.65 -4.63 21.06
C MET A 674 -17.69 -4.62 22.27
N ASN A 675 -16.37 -4.58 22.04
CA ASN A 675 -15.33 -4.50 23.07
C ASN A 675 -14.94 -3.05 23.44
N GLN A 676 -15.60 -2.02 22.89
CA GLN A 676 -15.40 -0.64 23.35
C GLN A 676 -15.79 -0.51 24.83
N THR A 677 -15.09 0.34 25.58
CA THR A 677 -15.31 0.53 27.02
C THR A 677 -16.76 0.88 27.35
N GLU A 678 -17.39 1.70 26.53
CA GLU A 678 -18.76 2.17 26.70
C GLU A 678 -19.81 1.11 26.32
N VAL A 679 -19.40 0.06 25.61
CA VAL A 679 -20.27 -1.03 25.13
C VAL A 679 -20.05 -2.28 26.00
N GLY A 680 -18.84 -2.83 26.00
CA GLY A 680 -18.41 -3.92 26.88
C GLY A 680 -19.20 -5.22 26.74
N GLU A 681 -19.78 -5.49 25.57
CA GLU A 681 -20.63 -6.68 25.35
C GLU A 681 -19.81 -7.95 25.12
N VAL A 682 -18.60 -7.82 24.59
CA VAL A 682 -17.68 -8.94 24.41
C VAL A 682 -16.25 -8.50 24.68
N SER A 683 -15.36 -9.46 24.90
CA SER A 683 -13.91 -9.24 24.90
C SER A 683 -13.19 -10.37 24.18
N GLU A 684 -12.02 -10.07 23.59
CA GLU A 684 -11.10 -11.13 23.12
C GLU A 684 -10.67 -12.02 24.28
N PRO A 685 -10.33 -13.31 24.06
CA PRO A 685 -9.90 -14.22 25.13
C PRO A 685 -8.84 -13.63 26.06
N TRP A 686 -9.02 -13.84 27.37
CA TRP A 686 -8.04 -13.37 28.35
C TRP A 686 -6.77 -14.22 28.27
N VAL A 687 -5.66 -13.53 28.03
CA VAL A 687 -4.31 -14.12 28.09
C VAL A 687 -3.45 -13.15 28.88
N PRO A 688 -2.69 -13.61 29.89
CA PRO A 688 -1.81 -12.73 30.68
C PRO A 688 -0.97 -11.82 29.78
N HIS A 689 -0.99 -10.53 30.07
CA HIS A 689 -0.27 -9.47 29.35
C HIS A 689 -0.69 -9.23 27.88
N ARG A 690 -1.51 -10.07 27.26
CA ARG A 690 -1.96 -9.88 25.87
C ARG A 690 -2.87 -8.67 25.78
N GLY A 691 -2.51 -7.75 24.88
CA GLY A 691 -3.25 -6.50 24.71
C GLY A 691 -3.16 -5.55 25.91
N SER A 692 -2.37 -5.87 26.93
CA SER A 692 -2.14 -5.02 28.09
C SER A 692 -1.18 -3.88 27.73
N SER A 693 -1.36 -2.73 28.37
CA SER A 693 -0.37 -1.65 28.34
C SER A 693 0.51 -1.73 29.57
N SER A 694 1.81 -1.49 29.42
CA SER A 694 2.75 -1.39 30.55
C SER A 694 2.42 -0.23 31.51
N THR A 695 1.61 0.74 31.10
CA THR A 695 1.22 1.90 31.91
C THR A 695 -0.23 1.89 32.37
N MET A 696 -1.09 1.03 31.80
CA MET A 696 -2.53 0.97 32.12
C MET A 696 -2.96 -0.48 32.34
N PRO A 697 -2.97 -0.96 33.60
CA PRO A 697 -3.28 -2.36 33.92
C PRO A 697 -4.69 -2.82 33.49
N GLN A 698 -5.65 -1.90 33.41
CA GLN A 698 -7.02 -2.18 32.96
C GLN A 698 -7.16 -2.27 31.43
N LYS A 699 -6.17 -1.80 30.66
CA LYS A 699 -6.32 -1.63 29.21
C LYS A 699 -6.21 -2.98 28.51
N ARG A 700 -7.32 -3.45 27.94
CA ARG A 700 -7.41 -4.71 27.19
C ARG A 700 -7.66 -4.43 25.70
N ASN A 701 -6.59 -4.38 24.91
CA ASN A 701 -6.70 -4.12 23.47
C ASN A 701 -7.14 -5.38 22.69
N PRO A 702 -8.01 -5.25 21.66
CA PRO A 702 -8.39 -6.35 20.78
C PRO A 702 -7.30 -6.61 19.71
N ILE A 703 -6.22 -7.27 20.13
CA ILE A 703 -5.02 -7.49 19.31
C ILE A 703 -5.28 -8.43 18.13
N SER A 704 -6.03 -9.52 18.34
CA SER A 704 -6.36 -10.48 17.27
C SER A 704 -7.16 -9.78 16.18
N CYS A 705 -8.14 -8.96 16.58
CA CYS A 705 -8.94 -8.17 15.65
C CYS A 705 -8.09 -7.16 14.87
N ALA A 706 -7.04 -6.60 15.47
CA ALA A 706 -6.12 -5.69 14.79
C ALA A 706 -5.35 -6.43 13.68
N TYR A 707 -4.78 -7.59 13.98
CA TYR A 707 -4.08 -8.41 12.98
C TYR A 707 -5.01 -8.92 11.88
N ILE A 708 -6.19 -9.44 12.23
CA ILE A 708 -7.20 -9.87 11.25
C ILE A 708 -7.56 -8.71 10.30
N SER A 709 -7.77 -7.50 10.83
CA SER A 709 -8.11 -6.33 10.01
C SER A 709 -7.00 -5.95 9.04
N ALA A 710 -5.75 -5.95 9.51
CA ALA A 710 -4.59 -5.60 8.72
C ALA A 710 -4.35 -6.63 7.60
N MET A 711 -4.20 -7.91 7.96
CA MET A 711 -3.94 -8.98 7.00
C MET A 711 -5.05 -9.09 5.96
N ALA A 712 -6.33 -9.01 6.36
CA ALA A 712 -7.43 -9.07 5.42
C ALA A 712 -7.44 -7.91 4.41
N SER A 713 -7.02 -6.71 4.84
CA SER A 713 -6.90 -5.58 3.92
C SER A 713 -5.78 -5.79 2.90
N THR A 714 -4.65 -6.32 3.35
CA THR A 714 -3.51 -6.66 2.47
C THR A 714 -3.89 -7.75 1.48
N VAL A 715 -4.51 -8.85 1.93
CA VAL A 715 -4.94 -9.95 1.06
C VAL A 715 -5.88 -9.46 -0.04
N ARG A 716 -6.84 -8.58 0.26
CA ARG A 716 -7.72 -8.01 -0.77
C ARG A 716 -6.96 -7.25 -1.85
N GLN A 717 -5.96 -6.46 -1.46
CA GLN A 717 -5.17 -5.67 -2.41
C GLN A 717 -4.28 -6.55 -3.28
N LEU A 718 -3.60 -7.53 -2.68
CA LEU A 718 -2.78 -8.50 -3.40
C LEU A 718 -3.64 -9.37 -4.35
N SER A 719 -4.84 -9.75 -3.93
CA SER A 719 -5.75 -10.54 -4.78
C SER A 719 -6.22 -9.76 -6.01
N ALA A 720 -6.24 -8.42 -5.96
CA ALA A 720 -6.55 -7.61 -7.13
C ALA A 720 -5.49 -7.79 -8.23
N SER A 721 -4.22 -7.93 -7.86
CA SER A 721 -3.12 -8.18 -8.80
C SER A 721 -3.26 -9.49 -9.56
N LEU A 722 -3.95 -10.50 -9.02
CA LEU A 722 -4.21 -11.75 -9.74
C LEU A 722 -5.22 -11.58 -10.88
N PHE A 723 -6.06 -10.55 -10.87
CA PHE A 723 -6.89 -10.21 -12.03
C PHE A 723 -6.07 -9.49 -13.11
N GLU A 724 -5.05 -8.71 -12.73
CA GLU A 724 -4.10 -8.15 -13.69
C GLU A 724 -3.22 -9.24 -14.31
N ALA A 725 -2.85 -10.28 -13.54
CA ALA A 725 -2.12 -11.43 -14.04
C ALA A 725 -2.88 -12.23 -15.12
N MET A 726 -4.21 -12.10 -15.21
CA MET A 726 -5.00 -12.73 -16.29
C MET A 726 -4.80 -12.09 -17.66
N VAL A 727 -4.24 -10.88 -17.73
CA VAL A 727 -4.06 -10.17 -19.00
C VAL A 727 -2.71 -10.55 -19.59
N GLU A 728 -2.65 -11.76 -20.15
CA GLU A 728 -1.45 -12.37 -20.71
C GLU A 728 -1.32 -12.15 -22.23
N ASP A 729 -0.09 -11.98 -22.71
CA ASP A 729 0.23 -12.00 -24.14
C ASP A 729 0.41 -13.43 -24.68
N HIS A 730 -0.36 -13.76 -25.72
CA HIS A 730 -0.23 -14.98 -26.51
C HIS A 730 -0.21 -16.27 -25.66
N GLU A 731 0.67 -17.24 -25.99
CA GLU A 731 0.72 -18.56 -25.37
C GLU A 731 1.67 -18.66 -24.16
N ARG A 732 2.38 -17.56 -23.82
CA ARG A 732 3.13 -17.38 -22.57
C ARG A 732 3.42 -15.90 -22.36
N SER A 733 2.98 -15.41 -21.21
CA SER A 733 3.08 -13.99 -20.87
C SER A 733 4.49 -13.48 -20.58
N THR A 734 4.71 -12.20 -20.89
CA THR A 734 5.90 -11.43 -20.58
C THR A 734 5.61 -10.43 -19.45
N GLY A 735 5.65 -10.87 -18.20
CA GLY A 735 5.49 -10.02 -17.00
C GLY A 735 4.26 -10.34 -16.14
N PRO A 736 3.04 -10.41 -16.69
CA PRO A 736 1.84 -10.76 -15.92
C PRO A 736 1.93 -12.11 -15.19
N TRP A 737 2.57 -13.13 -15.78
CA TRP A 737 2.76 -14.43 -15.13
C TRP A 737 3.63 -14.31 -13.85
N GLU A 738 4.68 -13.49 -13.88
CA GLU A 738 5.56 -13.26 -12.74
C GLU A 738 4.86 -12.59 -11.54
N ILE A 739 3.73 -11.89 -11.77
CA ILE A 739 2.91 -11.33 -10.67
C ILE A 739 2.47 -12.44 -9.72
N GLU A 740 2.06 -13.58 -10.27
CA GLU A 740 1.55 -14.72 -9.49
C GLU A 740 2.60 -15.23 -8.50
N TRP A 741 3.86 -15.30 -8.92
CA TRP A 741 4.95 -15.83 -8.09
C TRP A 741 5.19 -14.97 -6.86
N ILE A 742 4.98 -13.66 -6.99
CA ILE A 742 5.17 -12.68 -5.92
C ILE A 742 3.98 -12.73 -4.94
N VAL A 743 2.75 -12.73 -5.46
CA VAL A 743 1.57 -12.48 -4.63
C VAL A 743 0.94 -13.76 -4.07
N LEU A 744 1.04 -14.91 -4.76
CA LEU A 744 0.43 -16.16 -4.28
C LEU A 744 0.97 -16.64 -2.93
N PRO A 745 2.29 -16.61 -2.65
CA PRO A 745 2.80 -16.95 -1.32
C PRO A 745 2.22 -16.03 -0.25
N GLN A 746 2.21 -14.73 -0.50
CA GLN A 746 1.72 -13.71 0.43
C GLN A 746 0.23 -13.86 0.72
N ILE A 747 -0.59 -13.99 -0.32
CA ILE A 747 -2.04 -14.21 -0.20
C ILE A 747 -2.31 -15.48 0.61
N SER A 748 -1.59 -16.55 0.33
CA SER A 748 -1.78 -17.85 0.95
C SER A 748 -1.45 -17.84 2.44
N THR A 749 -0.27 -17.34 2.84
CA THR A 749 0.13 -17.33 4.25
C THR A 749 -0.70 -16.35 5.07
N LEU A 750 -0.98 -15.15 4.55
CA LEU A 750 -1.78 -14.14 5.25
C LEU A 750 -3.24 -14.60 5.42
N THR A 751 -3.79 -15.29 4.42
CA THR A 751 -5.14 -15.87 4.52
C THR A 751 -5.19 -16.97 5.57
N HIS A 752 -4.22 -17.89 5.59
CA HIS A 752 -4.17 -18.94 6.61
C HIS A 752 -4.06 -18.34 8.02
N ALA A 753 -3.13 -17.40 8.23
CA ALA A 753 -2.96 -16.71 9.50
C ALA A 753 -4.26 -16.00 9.91
N THR A 754 -4.91 -15.28 8.99
CA THR A 754 -6.20 -14.63 9.25
C THR A 754 -7.27 -15.62 9.71
N LEU A 755 -7.37 -16.79 9.10
CA LEU A 755 -8.30 -17.84 9.52
C LEU A 755 -7.95 -18.39 10.91
N LYS A 756 -6.66 -18.63 11.20
CA LYS A 756 -6.20 -19.08 12.52
C LYS A 756 -6.51 -18.08 13.63
N HIS A 757 -6.15 -16.81 13.46
CA HIS A 757 -6.51 -15.75 14.42
C HIS A 757 -8.02 -15.64 14.61
N THR A 758 -8.80 -15.87 13.56
CA THR A 758 -10.27 -15.87 13.65
C THR A 758 -10.80 -17.08 14.42
N ALA A 759 -10.24 -18.27 14.19
CA ALA A 759 -10.59 -19.49 14.93
C ALA A 759 -10.33 -19.33 16.44
N ASP A 760 -9.16 -18.80 16.80
CA ASP A 760 -8.80 -18.52 18.20
C ASP A 760 -9.70 -17.47 18.82
N LEU A 761 -9.98 -16.39 18.08
CA LEU A 761 -10.86 -15.31 18.54
C LEU A 761 -12.27 -15.82 18.82
N VAL A 762 -12.89 -16.57 17.90
CA VAL A 762 -14.21 -17.19 18.13
C VAL A 762 -14.13 -18.18 19.29
N GLY A 763 -13.05 -18.95 19.35
CA GLY A 763 -12.86 -20.02 20.31
C GLY A 763 -12.76 -19.59 21.76
N GLY A 764 -12.28 -18.37 22.00
CA GLY A 764 -12.12 -17.80 23.34
C GLY A 764 -12.86 -16.49 23.55
N LEU A 765 -13.82 -16.14 22.68
CA LEU A 765 -14.59 -14.91 22.83
C LEU A 765 -15.34 -14.91 24.18
N GLU A 766 -15.09 -13.90 25.00
CA GLU A 766 -15.80 -13.71 26.26
C GLU A 766 -17.05 -12.89 26.02
N VAL A 767 -18.21 -13.42 26.42
CA VAL A 767 -19.53 -12.78 26.20
C VAL A 767 -20.08 -12.30 27.53
N HIS A 768 -20.38 -10.99 27.61
CA HIS A 768 -20.84 -10.32 28.83
C HIS A 768 -22.34 -10.03 28.72
N SER A 769 -23.17 -11.04 29.00
CA SER A 769 -24.64 -10.97 28.86
C SER A 769 -25.30 -9.88 29.73
N ASP A 770 -24.72 -9.59 30.88
CA ASP A 770 -25.08 -8.51 31.78
C ASP A 770 -24.84 -7.13 31.15
N ALA A 771 -23.72 -6.95 30.45
CA ALA A 771 -23.44 -5.73 29.69
C ALA A 771 -24.41 -5.57 28.51
N MET A 772 -24.72 -6.66 27.79
CA MET A 772 -25.73 -6.63 26.72
C MET A 772 -27.11 -6.21 27.25
N ARG A 773 -27.51 -6.72 28.42
CA ARG A 773 -28.76 -6.32 29.07
C ARG A 773 -28.73 -4.84 29.46
N ARG A 774 -27.67 -4.38 30.14
CA ARG A 774 -27.49 -2.96 30.49
C ARG A 774 -27.60 -2.05 29.26
N ASN A 775 -27.01 -2.45 28.14
CA ASN A 775 -27.02 -1.64 26.92
C ASN A 775 -28.41 -1.55 26.29
N LEU A 776 -29.22 -2.61 26.35
CA LEU A 776 -30.64 -2.55 25.93
C LEU A 776 -31.41 -1.46 26.70
N ASP A 777 -31.10 -1.28 27.98
CA ASP A 777 -31.76 -0.31 28.86
C ASP A 777 -31.33 1.15 28.61
N LEU A 778 -30.29 1.41 27.81
CA LEU A 778 -29.79 2.79 27.54
C LEU A 778 -30.86 3.71 26.94
N SER A 779 -31.76 3.15 26.13
CA SER A 779 -32.88 3.88 25.52
C SER A 779 -34.11 4.00 26.40
N LYS A 780 -34.08 3.45 27.63
CA LYS A 780 -35.17 3.49 28.61
C LYS A 780 -36.52 3.00 28.06
N GLY A 781 -36.48 1.91 27.29
CA GLY A 781 -37.64 1.33 26.59
C GLY A 781 -37.85 1.83 25.16
N GLY A 782 -37.11 2.85 24.71
CA GLY A 782 -37.23 3.37 23.33
C GLY A 782 -36.92 2.33 22.24
N ILE A 783 -36.01 1.39 22.49
CA ILE A 783 -35.63 0.32 21.55
C ILE A 783 -36.79 -0.66 21.21
N VAL A 784 -37.84 -0.68 22.02
CA VAL A 784 -39.06 -1.50 21.80
C VAL A 784 -40.29 -0.64 21.53
N SER A 785 -40.11 0.63 21.18
CA SER A 785 -41.20 1.54 20.79
C SER A 785 -42.05 0.98 19.64
N GLU A 786 -41.46 0.23 18.72
CA GLU A 786 -42.20 -0.48 17.66
C GLU A 786 -43.20 -1.50 18.23
N ALA A 787 -42.80 -2.28 19.24
CA ALA A 787 -43.67 -3.28 19.88
C ALA A 787 -44.91 -2.62 20.50
N VAL A 788 -44.70 -1.53 21.22
CA VAL A 788 -45.76 -0.73 21.84
C VAL A 788 -46.68 -0.11 20.77
N MET A 789 -46.09 0.51 19.74
CA MET A 789 -46.82 1.11 18.63
C MET A 789 -47.69 0.08 17.90
N MET A 790 -47.16 -1.12 17.64
CA MET A 790 -47.89 -2.17 16.93
C MET A 790 -49.06 -2.72 17.74
N GLU A 791 -48.92 -2.83 19.06
CA GLU A 791 -50.03 -3.26 19.92
C GLU A 791 -51.13 -2.19 19.98
N LEU A 792 -50.77 -0.93 20.24
CA LEU A 792 -51.70 0.20 20.25
C LEU A 792 -52.36 0.43 18.88
N GLY A 793 -51.65 0.14 17.80
CA GLY A 793 -52.16 0.28 16.44
C GLY A 793 -53.38 -0.60 16.14
N LYS A 794 -53.59 -1.69 16.89
CA LYS A 794 -54.76 -2.58 16.75
C LYS A 794 -56.07 -1.90 17.20
N THR A 795 -55.99 -0.93 18.11
CA THR A 795 -57.17 -0.25 18.67
C THR A 795 -57.27 1.21 18.23
N LEU A 796 -56.15 1.94 18.20
CA LEU A 796 -56.10 3.37 17.88
C LEU A 796 -55.80 3.68 16.40
N GLY A 797 -55.38 2.66 15.64
CA GLY A 797 -54.85 2.82 14.29
C GLY A 797 -53.35 3.13 14.28
N ARG A 798 -52.59 2.41 13.45
CA ARG A 798 -51.12 2.43 13.43
C ARG A 798 -50.50 3.82 13.32
N GLN A 799 -51.01 4.66 12.42
CA GLN A 799 -50.43 5.98 12.15
C GLN A 799 -50.58 6.92 13.35
N TYR A 800 -51.73 6.85 14.03
CA TYR A 800 -51.98 7.64 15.23
C TYR A 800 -51.11 7.14 16.40
N ALA A 801 -51.09 5.81 16.62
CA ALA A 801 -50.23 5.18 17.61
C ALA A 801 -48.75 5.54 17.42
N HIS A 802 -48.27 5.59 16.17
CA HIS A 802 -46.91 6.05 15.86
C HIS A 802 -46.65 7.48 16.35
N GLY A 803 -47.56 8.42 16.05
CA GLY A 803 -47.42 9.81 16.48
C GLY A 803 -47.34 9.94 18.00
N VAL A 804 -48.25 9.27 18.72
CA VAL A 804 -48.27 9.29 20.19
C VAL A 804 -47.00 8.67 20.78
N VAL A 805 -46.61 7.47 20.34
CA VAL A 805 -45.40 6.80 20.85
C VAL A 805 -44.14 7.60 20.52
N TYR A 806 -44.05 8.21 19.34
CA TYR A 806 -42.93 9.07 18.94
C TYR A 806 -42.76 10.26 19.90
N ASP A 807 -43.85 10.95 20.22
CA ASP A 807 -43.80 12.10 21.15
C ASP A 807 -43.44 11.66 22.57
N LEU A 808 -43.94 10.49 23.01
CA LEU A 808 -43.58 9.92 24.32
C LEU A 808 -42.11 9.45 24.38
N CYS A 809 -41.57 8.89 23.30
CA CYS A 809 -40.14 8.57 23.21
C CYS A 809 -39.27 9.83 23.28
N ARG A 810 -39.64 10.90 22.58
CA ARG A 810 -38.96 12.20 22.69
C ARG A 810 -39.03 12.74 24.12
N LYS A 811 -40.21 12.68 24.75
CA LYS A 811 -40.39 13.12 26.14
C LYS A 811 -39.56 12.28 27.12
N SER A 812 -39.50 10.96 26.93
CA SER A 812 -38.65 10.04 27.72
C SER A 812 -37.18 10.47 27.70
N GLN A 813 -36.66 10.82 26.51
CA GLN A 813 -35.28 11.28 26.35
C GLN A 813 -35.06 12.66 26.99
N GLN A 814 -35.97 13.62 26.75
CA GLN A 814 -35.85 14.99 27.29
C GLN A 814 -35.94 15.03 28.81
N GLU A 815 -36.84 14.25 29.40
CA GLU A 815 -37.07 14.21 30.86
C GLU A 815 -36.21 13.15 31.56
N ASN A 816 -35.47 12.34 30.80
CA ASN A 816 -34.66 11.23 31.31
C ASN A 816 -35.48 10.18 32.09
N ARG A 817 -36.71 9.88 31.66
CA ARG A 817 -37.67 8.98 32.32
C ARG A 817 -37.84 7.65 31.57
N GLN A 818 -38.30 6.61 32.25
CA GLN A 818 -38.66 5.34 31.60
C GLN A 818 -39.87 5.54 30.68
N LEU A 819 -39.81 4.99 29.46
CA LEU A 819 -40.92 5.09 28.51
C LEU A 819 -42.22 4.48 29.07
N VAL A 820 -42.11 3.38 29.81
CA VAL A 820 -43.27 2.70 30.42
C VAL A 820 -44.06 3.60 31.37
N ASP A 821 -43.39 4.46 32.14
CA ASP A 821 -44.07 5.37 33.06
C ASP A 821 -44.84 6.45 32.30
N LEU A 822 -44.26 6.99 31.23
CA LEU A 822 -44.93 7.97 30.36
C LEU A 822 -46.11 7.37 29.58
N LEU A 823 -46.00 6.10 29.17
CA LEU A 823 -47.11 5.37 28.56
C LEU A 823 -48.27 5.16 29.56
N CYS A 824 -47.96 4.85 30.83
CA CYS A 824 -48.98 4.69 31.87
C CYS A 824 -49.67 6.01 32.23
N GLU A 825 -48.97 7.15 32.13
CA GLU A 825 -49.53 8.48 32.37
C GLU A 825 -50.41 9.00 31.23
N HIS A 826 -50.25 8.46 30.02
CA HIS A 826 -51.03 8.89 28.87
C HIS A 826 -52.46 8.33 28.92
N GLU A 827 -53.44 9.22 29.06
CA GLU A 827 -54.84 8.86 29.35
C GLU A 827 -55.47 7.90 28.32
N GLU A 828 -55.19 8.08 27.03
CA GLU A 828 -55.74 7.18 26.00
C GLU A 828 -55.07 5.80 26.00
N ILE A 829 -53.81 5.71 26.40
CA ILE A 829 -53.05 4.45 26.40
C ILE A 829 -53.44 3.64 27.63
N SER A 830 -53.55 4.27 28.80
CA SER A 830 -53.93 3.62 30.06
C SER A 830 -55.36 3.09 30.07
N LYS A 831 -56.24 3.61 29.19
CA LYS A 831 -57.58 3.04 28.94
C LYS A 831 -57.55 1.74 28.13
N GLN A 832 -56.48 1.51 27.34
CA GLN A 832 -56.36 0.38 26.41
C GLN A 832 -55.48 -0.75 26.95
N LEU A 833 -54.39 -0.39 27.63
CA LEU A 833 -53.38 -1.33 28.12
C LEU A 833 -53.10 -1.09 29.62
N THR A 834 -53.02 -2.18 30.39
CA THR A 834 -52.61 -2.13 31.79
C THR A 834 -51.11 -1.90 31.93
N ARG A 835 -50.66 -1.48 33.12
CA ARG A 835 -49.23 -1.34 33.42
C ARG A 835 -48.47 -2.64 33.15
N ASP A 836 -48.99 -3.79 33.58
CA ASP A 836 -48.36 -5.10 33.34
C ASP A 836 -48.19 -5.42 31.84
N GLN A 837 -49.19 -5.06 31.01
CA GLN A 837 -49.10 -5.24 29.56
C GLN A 837 -48.03 -4.34 28.96
N LEU A 838 -47.97 -3.07 29.39
CA LEU A 838 -46.97 -2.11 28.94
C LEU A 838 -45.56 -2.48 29.40
N GLU A 839 -45.39 -3.00 30.62
CA GLU A 839 -44.10 -3.49 31.13
C GLU A 839 -43.61 -4.69 30.32
N ARG A 840 -44.50 -5.63 29.95
CA ARG A 840 -44.14 -6.76 29.06
C ARG A 840 -43.74 -6.31 27.66
N LEU A 841 -44.45 -5.35 27.06
CA LEU A 841 -44.11 -4.78 25.75
C LEU A 841 -42.82 -3.97 25.78
N CYS A 842 -42.56 -3.30 26.91
CA CYS A 842 -41.35 -2.51 27.14
C CYS A 842 -40.12 -3.35 27.52
N ASP A 843 -40.25 -4.66 27.73
CA ASP A 843 -39.12 -5.55 27.99
C ASP A 843 -38.47 -6.03 26.68
N PRO A 844 -37.21 -5.64 26.39
CA PRO A 844 -36.52 -6.02 25.16
C PRO A 844 -36.42 -7.52 24.91
N ALA A 845 -36.39 -8.35 25.96
CA ALA A 845 -36.32 -9.80 25.83
C ALA A 845 -37.57 -10.40 25.14
N ASN A 846 -38.71 -9.72 25.21
CA ASN A 846 -39.97 -10.18 24.61
C ASN A 846 -40.11 -9.76 23.14
N TYR A 847 -39.15 -9.03 22.57
CA TYR A 847 -39.24 -8.48 21.21
C TYR A 847 -38.03 -8.84 20.33
N MET A 848 -37.55 -10.08 20.44
CA MET A 848 -36.44 -10.60 19.61
C MET A 848 -36.88 -11.27 18.30
N GLY A 849 -38.19 -11.29 18.02
CA GLY A 849 -38.78 -11.89 16.82
C GLY A 849 -38.37 -13.36 16.62
N TYR A 850 -38.00 -13.71 15.39
CA TYR A 850 -37.58 -15.07 15.02
C TYR A 850 -36.08 -15.34 15.23
N SER A 851 -35.39 -14.56 16.07
CA SER A 851 -33.95 -14.71 16.29
C SER A 851 -33.57 -16.16 16.61
N GLU A 852 -34.28 -16.80 17.54
CA GLU A 852 -34.04 -18.19 17.95
C GLU A 852 -34.31 -19.21 16.84
N ALA A 853 -35.49 -19.14 16.19
CA ALA A 853 -35.83 -20.04 15.09
C ALA A 853 -34.86 -19.95 13.91
N MET A 854 -34.31 -18.75 13.64
CA MET A 854 -33.28 -18.57 12.62
C MET A 854 -31.91 -19.13 13.05
N VAL A 855 -31.58 -19.14 14.34
CA VAL A 855 -30.40 -19.84 14.86
C VAL A 855 -30.56 -21.34 14.64
N ASP A 856 -31.69 -21.94 15.01
CA ASP A 856 -31.97 -23.36 14.81
C ASP A 856 -31.80 -23.79 13.35
N LYS A 857 -32.37 -23.00 12.43
CA LYS A 857 -32.24 -23.25 11.00
C LYS A 857 -30.77 -23.30 10.56
N VAL A 858 -29.93 -22.36 11.01
CA VAL A 858 -28.52 -22.34 10.61
C VAL A 858 -27.73 -23.48 11.27
N LEU A 859 -28.02 -23.82 12.53
CA LEU A 859 -27.38 -24.94 13.22
C LEU A 859 -27.69 -26.28 12.54
N ALA A 860 -28.94 -26.49 12.09
CA ALA A 860 -29.30 -27.66 11.30
C ALA A 860 -28.45 -27.77 10.03
N LEU A 861 -28.31 -26.66 9.28
CA LEU A 861 -27.47 -26.60 8.08
C LEU A 861 -25.97 -26.85 8.34
N ALA A 862 -25.48 -26.56 9.54
CA ALA A 862 -24.09 -26.83 9.92
C ALA A 862 -23.84 -28.32 10.20
N ASN A 863 -24.86 -29.02 10.70
CA ASN A 863 -24.84 -30.44 11.05
C ASN A 863 -25.16 -31.37 9.86
N GLU A 864 -25.76 -30.85 8.79
CA GLU A 864 -25.98 -31.61 7.55
C GLU A 864 -24.65 -32.07 6.93
N ASN A 865 -24.57 -33.35 6.55
CA ASN A 865 -23.44 -33.88 5.82
C ASN A 865 -23.36 -33.19 4.43
N PRO A 866 -22.23 -32.61 4.02
CA PRO A 866 -22.10 -31.92 2.73
C PRO A 866 -22.55 -32.76 1.52
N GLU A 867 -22.39 -34.08 1.55
CA GLU A 867 -22.85 -34.99 0.48
C GLU A 867 -24.38 -35.14 0.41
N GLU A 868 -25.10 -34.99 1.53
CA GLU A 868 -26.57 -35.05 1.56
C GLU A 868 -27.20 -33.77 0.99
N ARG A 869 -26.45 -32.65 1.01
CA ARG A 869 -26.90 -31.35 0.51
C ARG A 869 -27.06 -31.27 -1.01
N LYS A 870 -26.65 -32.31 -1.75
CA LYS A 870 -26.87 -32.43 -3.21
C LYS A 870 -28.32 -32.74 -3.62
N LYS A 871 -29.26 -32.83 -2.67
CA LYS A 871 -30.69 -32.98 -2.97
C LYS A 871 -31.53 -31.93 -2.27
N SER A 872 -31.53 -30.71 -2.79
CA SER A 872 -32.64 -29.78 -2.57
C SER A 872 -33.02 -29.11 -3.88
N VAL A 873 -34.27 -29.38 -4.24
CA VAL A 873 -35.02 -29.02 -5.45
C VAL A 873 -35.12 -27.49 -5.59
N VAL A 874 -34.24 -26.90 -6.38
CA VAL A 874 -34.51 -25.78 -7.31
C VAL A 874 -33.60 -25.96 -8.52
#